data_AF-A0A1F9XRK4-F1
#
_entry.id   AF-A0A1F9XRK4-F1
#
_cell.length_a   1.000
_cell.length_b   1.000
_cell.length_c   1.000
_cell.angle_alpha   90.00
_cell.angle_beta   90.00
_cell.angle_gamma   90.00
#
_symmetry.space_group_name_H-M   'P 1'
#
loop_
_entity.id
_entity.type
_entity.pdbx_description
1 polymer ?
#
loop_
_entity_poly.entity_id
_entity_poly.type
_entity_poly.pdbx_seq_one_letter_code
_entity_poly.pdbx_strand_id
1 'polypeptide(L)'
;MTEFQAIVLGMLQGAGEFLPISSSAHLALAPKLFGWQYQGLAYDVMLHVGTLLAVLVYFAKDWVNILRDGFTRPGQKEGRMLWLLAAGSVPAGIGGLLLHNLAETAFRDPRWIAFNLVFFSLFIYLADRNAKQTRDEASFTLKDALLIGLAQTIALMPGASRSGMTIMAALFLGYSRPTAARLSFLLGTPVIFGAGLLEAFKLTASDINAAFVWGVVSSFVSGLAVIGLFLAWLKKHNLGPFLIYRVLLGAGILCILMNNTKLSQDFVLLTPSICAPVVSTGTFKPGDSFDSTLGDTIYYADIRAIEKALKKAGAGVLQPGDIYAVSFSTPGAAMDCELNTVHLRRSNSKIVMDFVLARGEDLYSATRKGDNFESSKGGVPVSTVTFTAQGILESSLWEAMRVSSVPAGVIMEFADIFAWDIDFLTEPRKGDTFALIWEERRTALGVPCPARILGAVYRGEETGEKHAFHYGGSYYNEKGGSLRRAFLRAPLSYRRISSYFSRARFHPILRIYRPHNGIDYAAPSGTPVSAVADGTVVYKGWKGGYGNFIELRHGGGYVTGYGHLRSYAKGIRNSTRVSQGEVIGYVGMTGLATGPHLDFSIKTNGRYVNFLKVNPPPAASLKGTEFKNFIEAIKPRKEKLKNDWK
;
A
#
# COMPACT_ATOMS: atom_id res chain seq x y z
N MET A 1 5.09 -6.75 -17.26
CA MET A 1 6.51 -7.16 -17.34
C MET A 1 6.70 -8.07 -18.54
N THR A 2 7.77 -7.89 -19.32
CA THR A 2 8.07 -8.75 -20.47
C THR A 2 8.75 -10.05 -20.04
N GLU A 3 8.72 -11.08 -20.90
CA GLU A 3 9.43 -12.35 -20.66
C GLU A 3 10.94 -12.12 -20.46
N PHE A 4 11.55 -11.21 -21.21
CA PHE A 4 12.95 -10.84 -21.04
C PHE A 4 13.23 -10.28 -19.64
N GLN A 5 12.41 -9.34 -19.16
CA GLN A 5 12.54 -8.78 -17.81
C GLN A 5 12.39 -9.89 -16.74
N ALA A 6 11.44 -10.81 -16.96
CA ALA A 6 11.22 -11.95 -16.09
C ALA A 6 12.44 -12.87 -16.02
N ILE A 7 13.04 -13.17 -17.18
CA ILE A 7 14.26 -13.99 -17.29
C ILE A 7 15.38 -13.35 -16.49
N VAL A 8 15.61 -12.04 -16.64
CA VAL A 8 16.66 -11.32 -15.91
C VAL A 8 16.40 -11.34 -14.40
N LEU A 9 15.17 -11.08 -13.96
CA LEU A 9 14.84 -11.13 -12.53
C LEU A 9 14.98 -12.54 -11.96
N GLY A 10 14.58 -13.57 -12.70
CA GLY A 10 14.79 -14.96 -12.30
C GLY A 10 16.28 -15.31 -12.21
N MET A 11 17.10 -14.88 -13.17
CA MET A 11 18.56 -15.05 -13.12
C MET A 11 19.18 -14.35 -11.90
N LEU A 12 18.74 -13.12 -11.60
CA LEU A 12 19.17 -12.36 -10.42
C LEU A 12 18.75 -13.06 -9.12
N GLN A 13 17.54 -13.62 -9.04
CA GLN A 13 17.11 -14.43 -7.91
C GLN A 13 17.99 -15.68 -7.77
N GLY A 14 18.24 -16.39 -8.88
CA GLY A 14 19.10 -17.57 -8.91
C GLY A 14 20.50 -17.30 -8.38
N ALA A 15 21.10 -16.17 -8.77
CA ALA A 15 22.39 -15.74 -8.25
C ALA A 15 22.31 -15.29 -6.78
N GLY A 16 21.37 -14.41 -6.46
CA GLY A 16 21.28 -13.75 -5.16
C GLY A 16 20.82 -14.65 -4.02
N GLU A 17 20.17 -15.78 -4.30
CA GLU A 17 19.73 -16.72 -3.28
C GLU A 17 20.92 -17.47 -2.67
N PHE A 18 21.87 -17.91 -3.51
CA PHE A 18 23.01 -18.73 -3.10
C PHE A 18 24.25 -17.91 -2.79
N LEU A 19 24.53 -16.87 -3.60
CA LEU A 19 25.60 -15.95 -3.30
C LEU A 19 25.18 -15.07 -2.11
N PRO A 20 26.11 -14.73 -1.19
CA PRO A 20 25.78 -13.94 -0.02
C PRO A 20 25.51 -12.46 -0.35
N ILE A 21 24.94 -12.13 -1.51
CA ILE A 21 24.75 -10.76 -2.04
C ILE A 21 23.33 -10.21 -1.84
N SER A 22 22.39 -10.98 -1.27
CA SER A 22 21.00 -10.60 -0.96
C SER A 22 20.06 -10.55 -2.17
N SER A 23 19.46 -11.70 -2.53
CA SER A 23 18.39 -11.81 -3.54
C SER A 23 17.28 -10.77 -3.41
N SER A 24 16.73 -10.60 -2.21
CA SER A 24 15.63 -9.66 -1.94
C SER A 24 15.98 -8.19 -2.21
N ALA A 25 17.25 -7.80 -2.06
CA ALA A 25 17.70 -6.45 -2.39
C ALA A 25 17.68 -6.25 -3.91
N HIS A 26 18.16 -7.24 -4.66
CA HIS A 26 18.20 -7.19 -6.12
C HIS A 26 16.81 -7.19 -6.74
N LEU A 27 15.92 -8.07 -6.27
CA LEU A 27 14.52 -8.09 -6.75
C LEU A 27 13.76 -6.81 -6.40
N ALA A 28 14.07 -6.16 -5.27
CA ALA A 28 13.47 -4.88 -4.91
C ALA A 28 14.03 -3.68 -5.68
N LEU A 29 15.31 -3.73 -6.09
CA LEU A 29 16.01 -2.62 -6.71
C LEU A 29 16.00 -2.67 -8.24
N ALA A 30 16.17 -3.84 -8.85
CA ALA A 30 16.27 -3.97 -10.29
C ALA A 30 15.06 -3.38 -11.04
N PRO A 31 13.79 -3.63 -10.63
CA PRO A 31 12.65 -2.99 -11.25
C PRO A 31 12.68 -1.46 -11.12
N LYS A 32 13.15 -0.93 -9.99
CA LYS A 32 13.25 0.52 -9.78
C LYS A 32 14.36 1.15 -10.63
N LEU A 33 15.52 0.50 -10.72
CA LEU A 33 16.67 1.00 -11.47
C LEU A 33 16.45 0.98 -12.98
N PHE A 34 15.77 -0.05 -13.50
CA PHE A 34 15.51 -0.18 -14.92
C PHE A 34 14.11 0.31 -15.34
N GLY A 35 13.33 0.88 -14.41
CA GLY A 35 11.95 1.33 -14.66
C GLY A 35 10.98 0.20 -15.04
N TRP A 36 11.25 -1.03 -14.61
CA TRP A 36 10.38 -2.19 -14.89
C TRP A 36 9.22 -2.27 -13.89
N GLN A 37 8.10 -2.84 -14.34
CA GLN A 37 6.94 -3.08 -13.50
C GLN A 37 7.22 -4.18 -12.48
N TYR A 38 7.14 -3.85 -11.19
CA TYR A 38 7.18 -4.81 -10.10
C TYR A 38 5.92 -5.70 -10.10
N GLN A 39 6.09 -7.02 -10.11
CA GLN A 39 4.99 -7.99 -10.19
C GLN A 39 4.40 -8.40 -8.82
N GLY A 40 4.92 -7.86 -7.73
CA GLY A 40 4.43 -8.16 -6.38
C GLY A 40 5.17 -9.29 -5.68
N LEU A 41 4.79 -9.51 -4.42
CA LEU A 41 5.44 -10.47 -3.52
C LEU A 41 5.26 -11.92 -3.97
N ALA A 42 4.10 -12.27 -4.54
CA ALA A 42 3.82 -13.62 -5.00
C ALA A 42 4.78 -14.07 -6.11
N TYR A 43 5.10 -13.17 -7.05
CA TYR A 43 6.09 -13.43 -8.09
C TYR A 43 7.49 -13.65 -7.48
N ASP A 44 7.92 -12.79 -6.54
CA ASP A 44 9.22 -12.94 -5.86
C ASP A 44 9.32 -14.31 -5.16
N VAL A 45 8.26 -14.73 -4.44
CA VAL A 45 8.21 -16.04 -3.76
C VAL A 45 8.31 -17.18 -4.78
N MET A 46 7.67 -17.07 -5.93
CA MET A 46 7.71 -18.10 -6.96
C MET A 46 9.07 -18.21 -7.66
N LEU A 47 9.81 -17.11 -7.79
CA LEU A 47 11.22 -17.19 -8.20
C LEU A 47 12.06 -17.99 -7.19
N HIS A 48 11.77 -17.87 -5.88
CA HIS A 48 12.42 -18.72 -4.87
C HIS A 48 12.03 -20.21 -5.03
N VAL A 49 10.84 -20.53 -5.53
CA VAL A 49 10.49 -21.92 -5.88
C VAL A 49 11.40 -22.45 -6.99
N GLY A 50 11.76 -21.62 -7.97
CA GLY A 50 12.77 -21.96 -8.98
C GLY A 50 14.13 -22.32 -8.37
N THR A 51 14.62 -21.52 -7.42
CA THR A 51 15.89 -21.82 -6.72
C THR A 51 15.77 -23.02 -5.78
N LEU A 52 14.61 -23.25 -5.16
CA LEU A 52 14.33 -24.46 -4.39
C LEU A 52 14.47 -25.72 -5.26
N LEU A 53 13.89 -25.71 -6.46
CA LEU A 53 14.05 -26.82 -7.41
C LEU A 53 15.52 -27.03 -7.77
N ALA A 54 16.31 -25.95 -7.88
CA ALA A 54 17.75 -26.06 -8.16
C ALA A 54 18.49 -26.77 -7.02
N VAL A 55 18.18 -26.47 -5.76
CA VAL A 55 18.75 -27.17 -4.59
C VAL A 55 18.34 -28.64 -4.59
N LEU A 56 17.06 -28.94 -4.83
CA LEU A 56 16.55 -30.30 -4.85
C LEU A 56 17.22 -31.15 -5.94
N VAL A 57 17.42 -30.59 -7.14
CA VAL A 57 18.06 -31.27 -8.26
C VAL A 57 19.57 -31.40 -8.04
N TYR A 58 20.26 -30.32 -7.65
CA TYR A 58 21.72 -30.35 -7.43
C TYR A 58 22.11 -31.34 -6.34
N PHE A 59 21.34 -31.40 -5.25
CA PHE A 59 21.56 -32.32 -4.13
C PHE A 59 20.63 -33.54 -4.16
N ALA A 60 20.13 -33.95 -5.33
CA ALA A 60 19.11 -35.01 -5.43
C ALA A 60 19.51 -36.32 -4.73
N LYS A 61 20.75 -36.77 -4.91
CA LYS A 61 21.27 -37.97 -4.25
C LYS A 61 21.31 -37.81 -2.73
N ASP A 62 21.70 -36.63 -2.25
CA ASP A 62 21.75 -36.33 -0.83
C ASP A 62 20.34 -36.29 -0.23
N TRP A 63 19.37 -35.67 -0.91
CA TRP A 63 17.97 -35.65 -0.47
C TRP A 63 17.37 -37.05 -0.40
N VAL A 64 17.63 -37.91 -1.38
CA VAL A 64 17.17 -39.31 -1.34
C VAL A 64 17.73 -40.02 -0.11
N ASN A 65 19.02 -39.84 0.20
CA ASN A 65 19.65 -40.44 1.37
C ASN A 65 19.10 -39.84 2.68
N ILE A 66 19.00 -38.51 2.78
CA ILE A 66 18.49 -37.79 3.96
C ILE A 66 17.05 -38.22 4.27
N LEU A 67 16.18 -38.29 3.25
CA LEU A 67 14.77 -38.67 3.43
C LEU A 67 14.63 -40.15 3.79
N ARG A 68 15.28 -41.05 3.03
CA ARG A 68 15.24 -42.49 3.32
C ARG A 68 15.78 -42.78 4.72
N ASP A 69 17.00 -42.34 4.99
CA ASP A 69 17.70 -42.67 6.23
C ASP A 69 17.12 -41.91 7.42
N GLY A 70 16.42 -40.78 7.21
CA GLY A 70 15.71 -40.05 8.25
C GLY A 70 14.58 -40.84 8.91
N PHE A 71 13.91 -41.71 8.14
CA PHE A 71 12.87 -42.60 8.65
C PHE A 71 13.38 -44.02 8.94
N THR A 72 14.35 -44.53 8.18
CA THR A 72 14.83 -45.91 8.37
C THR A 72 15.99 -46.03 9.36
N ARG A 73 16.85 -45.01 9.47
CA ARG A 73 18.11 -45.03 10.23
C ARG A 73 18.38 -43.67 10.92
N PRO A 74 17.47 -43.17 11.78
CA PRO A 74 17.53 -41.81 12.32
C PRO A 74 18.78 -41.52 13.17
N GLY A 75 19.50 -42.54 13.64
CA GLY A 75 20.76 -42.39 14.39
C GLY A 75 22.01 -42.21 13.51
N GLN A 76 21.95 -42.55 12.21
CA GLN A 76 23.06 -42.39 11.28
C GLN A 76 23.17 -40.93 10.79
N LYS A 77 24.32 -40.55 10.23
CA LYS A 77 24.64 -39.17 9.84
C LYS A 77 23.56 -38.56 8.94
N GLU A 78 23.20 -39.25 7.85
CA GLU A 78 22.20 -38.81 6.87
C GLU A 78 20.79 -38.77 7.49
N GLY A 79 20.46 -39.74 8.35
CA GLY A 79 19.17 -39.79 9.02
C GLY A 79 18.97 -38.69 10.07
N ARG A 80 20.03 -38.34 10.81
CA ARG A 80 20.02 -37.21 11.74
C ARG A 80 19.83 -35.89 10.99
N MET A 81 20.39 -35.76 9.80
CA MET A 81 20.32 -34.53 9.00
C MET A 81 18.88 -34.10 8.74
N LEU A 82 17.96 -35.03 8.42
CA LEU A 82 16.54 -34.68 8.17
C LEU A 82 15.93 -33.93 9.36
N TRP A 83 16.11 -34.46 10.56
CA TRP A 83 15.55 -33.90 11.79
C TRP A 83 16.27 -32.61 12.21
N LEU A 84 17.57 -32.50 11.95
CA LEU A 84 18.32 -31.26 12.17
C LEU A 84 17.86 -30.14 11.25
N LEU A 85 17.63 -30.42 9.96
CA LEU A 85 17.09 -29.45 9.01
C LEU A 85 15.66 -29.02 9.40
N ALA A 86 14.82 -29.97 9.80
CA ALA A 86 13.48 -29.68 10.30
C ALA A 86 13.55 -28.77 11.54
N ALA A 87 14.34 -29.11 12.55
CA ALA A 87 14.50 -28.31 13.76
C ALA A 87 15.08 -26.91 13.47
N GLY A 88 16.10 -26.83 12.62
CA GLY A 88 16.71 -25.56 12.21
C GLY A 88 15.77 -24.65 11.42
N SER A 89 14.76 -25.20 10.74
CA SER A 89 13.76 -24.41 10.03
C SER A 89 12.71 -23.77 10.96
N VAL A 90 12.53 -24.28 12.18
CA VAL A 90 11.49 -23.80 13.11
C VAL A 90 11.67 -22.34 13.51
N PRO A 91 12.85 -21.87 13.97
CA PRO A 91 13.05 -20.46 14.28
C PRO A 91 12.77 -19.54 13.08
N ALA A 92 13.22 -19.94 11.89
CA ALA A 92 13.02 -19.20 10.66
C ALA A 92 11.53 -19.09 10.29
N GLY A 93 10.77 -20.18 10.39
CA GLY A 93 9.33 -20.19 10.17
C GLY A 93 8.57 -19.32 11.16
N ILE A 94 8.91 -19.39 12.46
CA ILE A 94 8.33 -18.53 13.50
C ILE A 94 8.63 -17.06 13.21
N GLY A 95 9.89 -16.73 12.91
CA GLY A 95 10.29 -15.37 12.55
C GLY A 95 9.51 -14.84 11.35
N GLY A 96 9.32 -15.69 10.33
CA GLY A 96 8.53 -15.36 9.14
C GLY A 96 7.08 -15.01 9.46
N LEU A 97 6.44 -15.77 10.36
CA LEU A 97 5.06 -15.52 10.79
C LEU A 97 4.94 -14.26 11.67
N LEU A 98 5.87 -14.03 12.59
CA LEU A 98 5.83 -12.91 13.54
C LEU A 98 6.17 -11.56 12.88
N LEU A 99 7.11 -11.55 11.93
CA LEU A 99 7.65 -10.32 11.35
C LEU A 99 7.09 -10.01 9.95
N HIS A 100 6.08 -10.77 9.48
CA HIS A 100 5.48 -10.62 8.16
C HIS A 100 5.06 -9.17 7.85
N ASN A 101 4.33 -8.51 8.76
CA ASN A 101 3.85 -7.14 8.56
C ASN A 101 4.99 -6.10 8.49
N LEU A 102 6.08 -6.29 9.25
CA LEU A 102 7.25 -5.41 9.22
C LEU A 102 8.06 -5.60 7.93
N ALA A 103 8.14 -6.84 7.45
CA ALA A 103 8.79 -7.18 6.19
C ALA A 103 8.07 -6.58 4.97
N GLU A 104 6.75 -6.45 5.01
CA GLU A 104 5.95 -5.85 3.92
C GLU A 104 5.98 -4.32 3.91
N THR A 105 6.26 -3.67 5.05
CA THR A 105 6.13 -2.20 5.22
C THR A 105 7.48 -1.50 5.42
N ALA A 106 8.05 -1.58 6.63
CA ALA A 106 9.23 -0.80 7.03
C ALA A 106 10.53 -1.25 6.33
N PHE A 107 10.62 -2.53 5.96
CA PHE A 107 11.86 -3.13 5.48
C PHE A 107 12.17 -2.92 3.99
N ARG A 108 11.27 -2.31 3.23
CA ARG A 108 11.45 -2.05 1.78
C ARG A 108 11.96 -0.65 1.44
N ASP A 109 12.32 0.16 2.44
CA ASP A 109 13.01 1.44 2.22
C ASP A 109 14.39 1.20 1.59
N PRO A 110 14.72 1.79 0.43
CA PRO A 110 16.04 1.67 -0.19
C PRO A 110 17.22 2.05 0.74
N ARG A 111 17.02 2.99 1.68
CA ARG A 111 18.03 3.37 2.68
C ARG A 111 18.31 2.24 3.65
N TRP A 112 17.26 1.54 4.08
CA TRP A 112 17.36 0.37 4.96
C TRP A 112 18.09 -0.78 4.27
N ILE A 113 17.76 -1.03 3.00
CA ILE A 113 18.45 -2.05 2.16
C ILE A 113 19.94 -1.72 2.06
N ALA A 114 20.28 -0.48 1.75
CA ALA A 114 21.67 -0.04 1.60
C ALA A 114 22.45 -0.16 2.91
N PHE A 115 21.85 0.26 4.04
CA PHE A 115 22.44 0.11 5.36
C PHE A 115 22.73 -1.37 5.67
N ASN A 116 21.75 -2.26 5.51
CA ASN A 116 21.92 -3.69 5.79
C ASN A 116 22.96 -4.36 4.88
N LEU A 117 23.02 -3.97 3.60
CA LEU A 117 24.04 -4.46 2.68
C LEU A 117 25.45 -4.18 3.24
N VAL A 118 25.72 -2.96 3.69
CA VAL A 118 27.02 -2.56 4.26
C VAL A 118 27.23 -3.16 5.65
N PHE A 119 26.26 -3.00 6.55
CA PHE A 119 26.35 -3.44 7.95
C PHE A 119 26.65 -4.93 8.06
N PHE A 120 25.85 -5.78 7.41
CA PHE A 120 26.07 -7.23 7.48
C PHE A 120 27.29 -7.69 6.68
N SER A 121 27.81 -6.89 5.73
CA SER A 121 29.09 -7.22 5.07
C SER A 121 30.26 -7.21 6.06
N LEU A 122 30.23 -6.32 7.06
CA LEU A 122 31.23 -6.31 8.13
C LEU A 122 31.18 -7.61 8.95
N PHE A 123 29.99 -8.07 9.34
CA PHE A 123 29.87 -9.29 10.14
C PHE A 123 30.22 -10.55 9.36
N ILE A 124 29.82 -10.64 8.08
CA ILE A 124 30.24 -11.75 7.23
C ILE A 124 31.76 -11.72 7.01
N TYR A 125 32.36 -10.54 6.85
CA TYR A 125 33.83 -10.39 6.77
C TYR A 125 34.52 -10.90 8.03
N LEU A 126 34.04 -10.50 9.21
CA LEU A 126 34.58 -10.95 10.49
C LEU A 126 34.43 -12.46 10.66
N ALA A 127 33.27 -13.02 10.30
CA ALA A 127 33.07 -14.47 10.34
C ALA A 127 34.04 -15.20 9.40
N ASP A 128 34.17 -14.74 8.16
CA ASP A 128 35.01 -15.37 7.14
C ASP A 128 36.51 -15.27 7.46
N ARG A 129 36.95 -14.17 8.08
CA ARG A 129 38.34 -13.96 8.49
C ARG A 129 38.70 -14.75 9.75
N ASN A 130 37.77 -14.87 10.70
CA ASN A 130 38.02 -15.49 12.00
C ASN A 130 37.56 -16.96 12.09
N ALA A 131 36.94 -17.51 11.05
CA ALA A 131 36.46 -18.89 11.03
C ALA A 131 37.61 -19.89 11.19
N LYS A 132 37.51 -20.75 12.22
CA LYS A 132 38.47 -21.84 12.49
C LYS A 132 38.52 -22.87 11.35
N GLN A 133 37.39 -23.10 10.66
CA GLN A 133 37.24 -24.02 9.52
C GLN A 133 37.71 -25.45 9.79
N THR A 134 37.62 -25.90 11.05
CA THR A 134 38.02 -27.24 11.48
C THR A 134 36.85 -28.24 11.48
N ARG A 135 35.60 -27.75 11.41
CA ARG A 135 34.40 -28.58 11.47
C ARG A 135 33.87 -28.91 10.07
N ASP A 136 33.45 -30.15 9.90
CA ASP A 136 32.79 -30.67 8.72
C ASP A 136 31.33 -31.03 9.02
N GLU A 137 30.61 -31.50 8.01
CA GLU A 137 29.20 -31.84 8.12
C GLU A 137 28.90 -32.97 9.11
N ALA A 138 29.85 -33.88 9.36
CA ALA A 138 29.66 -34.96 10.33
C ALA A 138 29.53 -34.42 11.77
N SER A 139 30.10 -33.24 12.04
CA SER A 139 30.01 -32.57 13.33
C SER A 139 28.74 -31.71 13.52
N PHE A 140 27.76 -31.79 12.61
CA PHE A 140 26.54 -30.98 12.68
C PHE A 140 25.59 -31.42 13.81
N THR A 141 25.29 -30.49 14.74
CA THR A 141 24.47 -30.76 15.92
C THR A 141 23.16 -29.99 15.92
N LEU A 142 22.24 -30.37 16.81
CA LEU A 142 20.96 -29.66 17.01
C LEU A 142 21.17 -28.21 17.42
N LYS A 143 22.18 -27.94 18.27
CA LYS A 143 22.52 -26.57 18.68
C LYS A 143 22.96 -25.74 17.47
N ASP A 144 23.79 -26.30 16.60
CA ASP A 144 24.23 -25.61 15.38
C ASP A 144 23.04 -25.31 14.46
N ALA A 145 22.16 -26.30 14.24
CA ALA A 145 20.96 -26.14 13.42
C ALA A 145 20.03 -25.04 13.93
N LEU A 146 19.77 -24.98 15.24
CA LEU A 146 18.93 -23.95 15.85
C LEU A 146 19.57 -22.56 15.78
N LEU A 147 20.89 -22.44 15.98
CA LEU A 147 21.60 -21.16 15.89
C LEU A 147 21.63 -20.62 14.46
N ILE A 148 21.89 -21.49 13.47
CA ILE A 148 21.82 -21.12 12.05
C ILE A 148 20.39 -20.74 11.67
N GLY A 149 19.39 -21.49 12.14
CA GLY A 149 17.97 -21.19 11.98
C GLY A 149 17.58 -19.83 12.57
N LEU A 150 18.12 -19.48 13.73
CA LEU A 150 17.90 -18.18 14.36
C LEU A 150 18.54 -17.06 13.52
N ALA A 151 19.75 -17.26 13.02
CA ALA A 151 20.40 -16.31 12.10
C ALA A 151 19.59 -16.13 10.81
N GLN A 152 18.90 -17.17 10.32
CA GLN A 152 18.03 -17.08 9.16
C GLN A 152 16.81 -16.16 9.38
N THR A 153 16.38 -15.91 10.63
CA THR A 153 15.32 -14.93 10.91
C THR A 153 15.74 -13.50 10.57
N ILE A 154 17.03 -13.18 10.70
CA ILE A 154 17.61 -11.88 10.33
C ILE A 154 17.50 -11.66 8.82
N ALA A 155 17.48 -12.74 8.03
CA ALA A 155 17.34 -12.68 6.58
C ALA A 155 15.98 -12.15 6.09
N LEU A 156 14.99 -12.00 6.97
CA LEU A 156 13.74 -11.32 6.68
C LEU A 156 13.95 -9.82 6.42
N MET A 157 15.09 -9.26 6.86
CA MET A 157 15.50 -7.89 6.56
C MET A 157 16.17 -7.86 5.17
N PRO A 158 15.59 -7.19 4.17
CA PRO A 158 16.22 -6.97 2.87
C PRO A 158 17.61 -6.33 3.03
N GLY A 159 18.59 -6.87 2.31
CA GLY A 159 20.00 -6.49 2.42
C GLY A 159 20.83 -7.39 3.34
N ALA A 160 20.24 -8.13 4.29
CA ALA A 160 21.00 -9.06 5.14
C ALA A 160 21.55 -10.28 4.38
N SER A 161 20.80 -10.77 3.37
CA SER A 161 21.01 -12.04 2.64
C SER A 161 20.81 -13.29 3.48
N ARG A 162 19.93 -14.19 3.01
CA ARG A 162 19.65 -15.48 3.66
C ARG A 162 20.86 -16.40 3.71
N SER A 163 21.47 -16.64 2.55
CA SER A 163 22.73 -17.39 2.45
C SER A 163 23.83 -16.68 3.24
N GLY A 164 23.91 -15.35 3.18
CA GLY A 164 24.88 -14.57 3.97
C GLY A 164 24.80 -14.81 5.48
N MET A 165 23.61 -14.71 6.07
CA MET A 165 23.41 -14.89 7.51
C MET A 165 23.62 -16.31 7.99
N THR A 166 23.17 -17.29 7.22
CA THR A 166 23.35 -18.71 7.57
C THR A 166 24.78 -19.18 7.38
N ILE A 167 25.47 -18.75 6.31
CA ILE A 167 26.91 -19.00 6.10
C ILE A 167 27.73 -18.33 7.21
N MET A 168 27.45 -17.07 7.54
CA MET A 168 28.12 -16.34 8.63
C MET A 168 28.00 -17.09 9.97
N ALA A 169 26.78 -17.52 10.32
CA ALA A 169 26.56 -18.27 11.55
C ALA A 169 27.35 -19.60 11.56
N ALA A 170 27.32 -20.35 10.46
CA ALA A 170 28.10 -21.58 10.34
C ALA A 170 29.62 -21.34 10.40
N LEU A 171 30.12 -20.26 9.81
CA LEU A 171 31.53 -19.88 9.88
C LEU A 171 31.97 -19.56 11.32
N PHE A 172 31.15 -18.81 12.08
CA PHE A 172 31.41 -18.55 13.50
C PHE A 172 31.37 -19.83 14.35
N LEU A 173 30.55 -20.80 13.97
CA LEU A 173 30.51 -22.13 14.61
C LEU A 173 31.71 -23.02 14.24
N GLY A 174 32.57 -22.58 13.33
CA GLY A 174 33.83 -23.23 12.97
C GLY A 174 33.78 -24.14 11.75
N TYR A 175 32.67 -24.15 10.99
CA TYR A 175 32.55 -24.94 9.77
C TYR A 175 33.46 -24.44 8.65
N SER A 176 33.92 -25.35 7.79
CA SER A 176 34.61 -24.98 6.55
C SER A 176 33.69 -24.16 5.62
N ARG A 177 34.23 -23.28 4.77
CA ARG A 177 33.42 -22.46 3.85
C ARG A 177 32.49 -23.28 2.94
N PRO A 178 32.96 -24.35 2.27
CA PRO A 178 32.07 -25.18 1.46
C PRO A 178 30.97 -25.85 2.29
N THR A 179 31.30 -26.32 3.50
CA THR A 179 30.33 -26.94 4.41
C THR A 179 29.30 -25.92 4.89
N ALA A 180 29.72 -24.72 5.26
CA ALA A 180 28.84 -23.62 5.68
C ALA A 180 27.82 -23.26 4.58
N ALA A 181 28.27 -23.14 3.34
CA ALA A 181 27.38 -22.91 2.19
C ALA A 181 26.44 -24.08 1.93
N ARG A 182 26.93 -25.32 1.98
CA ARG A 182 26.09 -26.50 1.78
C ARG A 182 25.00 -26.62 2.85
N LEU A 183 25.35 -26.45 4.14
CA LEU A 183 24.39 -26.45 5.25
C LEU A 183 23.37 -25.32 5.11
N SER A 184 23.80 -24.13 4.72
CA SER A 184 22.92 -22.99 4.41
C SER A 184 21.86 -23.35 3.36
N PHE A 185 22.27 -23.99 2.25
CA PHE A 185 21.35 -24.33 1.16
C PHE A 185 20.35 -25.43 1.56
N LEU A 186 20.81 -26.46 2.27
CA LEU A 186 19.93 -27.51 2.77
C LEU A 186 18.93 -26.97 3.79
N LEU A 187 19.37 -26.12 4.72
CA LEU A 187 18.51 -25.55 5.78
C LEU A 187 17.52 -24.51 5.23
N GLY A 188 17.85 -23.87 4.12
CA GLY A 188 16.93 -23.02 3.36
C GLY A 188 15.76 -23.79 2.74
N THR A 189 15.93 -25.09 2.43
CA THR A 189 14.96 -25.88 1.65
C THR A 189 13.58 -25.98 2.32
N PRO A 190 13.44 -26.40 3.59
CA PRO A 190 12.12 -26.49 4.24
C PRO A 190 11.43 -25.12 4.36
N VAL A 191 12.21 -24.05 4.54
CA VAL A 191 11.68 -22.69 4.70
C VAL A 191 11.17 -22.14 3.37
N ILE A 192 11.93 -22.31 2.27
CA ILE A 192 11.48 -21.91 0.93
C ILE A 192 10.28 -22.74 0.51
N PHE A 193 10.31 -24.05 0.76
CA PHE A 193 9.19 -24.93 0.45
C PHE A 193 7.92 -24.51 1.18
N GLY A 194 7.99 -24.26 2.49
CA GLY A 194 6.84 -23.81 3.28
C GLY A 194 6.28 -22.46 2.79
N ALA A 195 7.14 -21.48 2.50
CA ALA A 195 6.72 -20.19 1.97
C ALA A 195 6.13 -20.30 0.56
N GLY A 196 6.76 -21.07 -0.32
CA GLY A 196 6.31 -21.32 -1.68
C GLY A 196 4.96 -22.05 -1.72
N LEU A 197 4.78 -23.05 -0.86
CA LEU A 197 3.52 -23.78 -0.75
C LEU A 197 2.38 -22.87 -0.29
N LEU A 198 2.61 -22.05 0.75
CA LEU A 198 1.61 -21.11 1.25
C LEU A 198 1.17 -20.10 0.19
N GLU A 199 2.12 -19.59 -0.59
CA GLU A 199 1.84 -18.58 -1.61
C GLU A 199 1.24 -19.19 -2.88
N ALA A 200 1.63 -20.41 -3.24
CA ALA A 200 1.06 -21.13 -4.39
C ALA A 200 -0.45 -21.31 -4.28
N PHE A 201 -0.99 -21.52 -3.07
CA PHE A 201 -2.44 -21.61 -2.85
C PHE A 201 -3.20 -20.28 -3.06
N LYS A 202 -2.50 -19.15 -3.15
CA LYS A 202 -3.09 -17.84 -3.41
C LYS A 202 -3.06 -17.47 -4.89
N LEU A 203 -2.32 -18.22 -5.73
CA LEU A 203 -2.20 -17.95 -7.15
C LEU A 203 -3.49 -18.31 -7.89
N THR A 204 -3.88 -17.43 -8.81
CA THR A 204 -4.97 -17.66 -9.75
C THR A 204 -4.42 -18.06 -11.11
N ALA A 205 -5.27 -18.63 -11.98
CA ALA A 205 -4.85 -19.00 -13.33
C ALA A 205 -4.34 -17.79 -14.15
N SER A 206 -4.83 -16.58 -13.87
CA SER A 206 -4.37 -15.33 -14.50
C SER A 206 -2.97 -14.90 -14.08
N ASP A 207 -2.47 -15.34 -12.91
CA ASP A 207 -1.13 -15.00 -12.43
C ASP A 207 -0.05 -15.82 -13.15
N ILE A 208 -0.40 -17.00 -13.66
CA ILE A 208 0.51 -17.94 -14.33
C ILE A 208 0.54 -17.65 -15.84
N ASN A 209 1.32 -16.63 -16.22
CA ASN A 209 1.57 -16.27 -17.62
C ASN A 209 2.97 -16.70 -18.09
N ALA A 210 3.29 -16.50 -19.37
CA ALA A 210 4.59 -16.89 -19.94
C ALA A 210 5.77 -16.23 -19.23
N ALA A 211 5.67 -14.94 -18.86
CA ALA A 211 6.70 -14.25 -18.09
C ALA A 211 6.90 -14.89 -16.71
N PHE A 212 5.83 -15.28 -16.02
CA PHE A 212 5.88 -16.01 -14.77
C PHE A 212 6.69 -17.31 -14.90
N VAL A 213 6.34 -18.13 -15.90
CA VAL A 213 7.01 -19.41 -16.16
C VAL A 213 8.49 -19.20 -16.49
N TRP A 214 8.81 -18.27 -17.38
CA TRP A 214 10.18 -17.98 -17.78
C TRP A 214 11.04 -17.44 -16.63
N GLY A 215 10.45 -16.65 -15.71
CA GLY A 215 11.13 -16.23 -14.50
C GLY A 215 11.49 -17.39 -13.59
N VAL A 216 10.55 -18.32 -13.34
CA VAL A 216 10.80 -19.52 -12.52
C VAL A 216 11.87 -20.42 -13.16
N VAL A 217 11.76 -20.66 -14.48
CA VAL A 217 12.72 -21.49 -15.22
C VAL A 217 14.11 -20.86 -15.23
N SER A 218 14.24 -19.55 -15.48
CA SER A 218 15.55 -18.89 -15.48
C SER A 218 16.16 -18.87 -14.08
N SER A 219 15.33 -18.75 -13.03
CA SER A 219 15.79 -18.84 -11.65
C SER A 219 16.32 -20.22 -11.28
N PHE A 220 15.64 -21.27 -11.74
CA PHE A 220 16.11 -22.66 -11.61
C PHE A 220 17.45 -22.89 -12.31
N VAL A 221 17.55 -22.52 -13.60
CA VAL A 221 18.78 -22.74 -14.39
C VAL A 221 19.95 -21.93 -13.83
N SER A 222 19.73 -20.65 -13.54
CA SER A 222 20.74 -19.79 -12.89
C SER A 222 21.15 -20.35 -11.54
N GLY A 223 20.19 -20.78 -10.72
CA GLY A 223 20.44 -21.38 -9.42
C GLY A 223 21.33 -22.62 -9.49
N LEU A 224 21.05 -23.55 -10.42
CA LEU A 224 21.85 -24.76 -10.61
C LEU A 224 23.32 -24.42 -10.94
N ALA A 225 23.52 -23.48 -11.86
CA ALA A 225 24.86 -23.04 -12.25
C ALA A 225 25.59 -22.39 -11.06
N VAL A 226 24.91 -21.49 -10.35
CA VAL A 226 25.49 -20.73 -9.24
C VAL A 226 25.85 -21.63 -8.06
N ILE A 227 25.02 -22.62 -7.68
CA ILE A 227 25.36 -23.57 -6.61
C ILE A 227 26.69 -24.27 -6.93
N GLY A 228 26.82 -24.81 -8.14
CA GLY A 228 28.02 -25.54 -8.55
C GLY A 228 29.26 -24.65 -8.58
N LEU A 229 29.17 -23.48 -9.23
CA LEU A 229 30.27 -22.53 -9.34
C LEU A 229 30.69 -21.98 -7.97
N PHE A 230 29.74 -21.65 -7.11
CA PHE A 230 30.03 -21.09 -5.80
C PHE A 230 30.64 -22.11 -4.85
N LEU A 231 30.14 -23.36 -4.81
CA LEU A 231 30.78 -24.41 -4.02
C LEU A 231 32.19 -24.74 -4.53
N ALA A 232 32.42 -24.70 -5.84
CA ALA A 232 33.76 -24.84 -6.41
C ALA A 232 34.68 -23.68 -6.02
N TRP A 233 34.17 -22.44 -6.04
CA TRP A 233 34.88 -21.24 -5.61
C TRP A 233 35.32 -21.33 -4.14
N LEU A 234 34.41 -21.69 -3.23
CA LEU A 234 34.68 -21.75 -1.79
C LEU A 234 35.69 -22.81 -1.37
N LYS A 235 36.03 -23.76 -2.25
CA LYS A 235 37.13 -24.71 -2.01
C LYS A 235 38.50 -24.04 -2.08
N LYS A 236 38.63 -22.95 -2.83
CA LYS A 236 39.91 -22.28 -3.12
C LYS A 236 39.96 -20.82 -2.67
N HIS A 237 38.81 -20.19 -2.48
CA HIS A 237 38.69 -18.76 -2.25
C HIS A 237 37.73 -18.43 -1.10
N ASN A 238 37.80 -17.17 -0.65
CA ASN A 238 37.01 -16.64 0.47
C ASN A 238 35.79 -15.85 -0.04
N LEU A 239 35.05 -15.23 0.89
CA LEU A 239 33.83 -14.46 0.57
C LEU A 239 34.10 -13.01 0.12
N GLY A 240 35.36 -12.57 0.14
CA GLY A 240 35.77 -11.18 -0.07
C GLY A 240 35.12 -10.48 -1.28
N PRO A 241 35.13 -11.07 -2.50
CA PRO A 241 34.53 -10.42 -3.67
C PRO A 241 33.03 -10.12 -3.52
N PHE A 242 32.28 -11.00 -2.86
CA PHE A 242 30.85 -10.81 -2.63
C PHE A 242 30.60 -9.70 -1.59
N LEU A 243 31.49 -9.54 -0.62
CA LEU A 243 31.42 -8.48 0.38
C LEU A 243 31.73 -7.12 -0.23
N ILE A 244 32.76 -7.05 -1.09
CA ILE A 244 33.07 -5.83 -1.86
C ILE A 244 31.86 -5.46 -2.71
N TYR A 245 31.27 -6.42 -3.43
CA TYR A 245 30.07 -6.20 -4.22
C TYR A 245 28.92 -5.61 -3.38
N ARG A 246 28.62 -6.19 -2.21
CA ARG A 246 27.58 -5.69 -1.31
C ARG A 246 27.84 -4.26 -0.83
N VAL A 247 29.08 -3.95 -0.46
CA VAL A 247 29.46 -2.59 -0.01
C VAL A 247 29.34 -1.59 -1.15
N LEU A 248 29.83 -1.94 -2.35
CA LEU A 248 29.71 -1.08 -3.53
C LEU A 248 28.25 -0.86 -3.94
N LEU A 249 27.42 -1.92 -3.91
CA LEU A 249 26.00 -1.81 -4.19
C LEU A 249 25.29 -0.93 -3.15
N GLY A 250 25.56 -1.13 -1.86
CA GLY A 250 25.02 -0.31 -0.77
C GLY A 250 25.41 1.16 -0.90
N ALA A 251 26.70 1.44 -1.14
CA ALA A 251 27.20 2.79 -1.38
C ALA A 251 26.60 3.41 -2.65
N GLY A 252 26.44 2.62 -3.72
CA GLY A 252 25.79 3.05 -4.96
C GLY A 252 24.33 3.43 -4.76
N ILE A 253 23.57 2.66 -3.99
CA ILE A 253 22.18 2.99 -3.64
C ILE A 253 22.14 4.30 -2.85
N LEU A 254 22.99 4.48 -1.83
CA LEU A 254 23.06 5.73 -1.07
C LEU A 254 23.43 6.92 -1.96
N CYS A 255 24.40 6.74 -2.87
CA CYS A 255 24.80 7.77 -3.82
C CYS A 255 23.65 8.14 -4.76
N ILE A 256 22.91 7.15 -5.30
CA ILE A 256 21.73 7.39 -6.13
C ILE A 256 20.64 8.10 -5.32
N LEU A 257 20.42 7.76 -4.05
CA LEU A 257 19.42 8.43 -3.22
C LEU A 257 19.83 9.88 -2.89
N MET A 258 21.12 10.13 -2.62
CA MET A 258 21.68 11.46 -2.42
C MET A 258 21.68 12.29 -3.72
N ASN A 259 21.83 11.63 -4.87
CA ASN A 259 21.68 12.27 -6.17
C ASN A 259 20.22 12.37 -6.61
N ASN A 260 19.29 11.56 -6.09
CA ASN A 260 17.86 11.71 -6.31
C ASN A 260 17.26 12.82 -5.45
N THR A 261 17.91 13.22 -4.35
CA THR A 261 17.68 14.55 -3.75
C THR A 261 18.24 15.70 -4.61
N LYS A 262 19.11 15.43 -5.61
CA LYS A 262 19.47 16.37 -6.68
C LYS A 262 18.59 16.23 -7.94
N LEU A 263 18.12 15.02 -8.28
CA LEU A 263 17.28 14.72 -9.44
C LEU A 263 15.78 14.93 -9.18
N SER A 264 15.37 15.10 -7.92
CA SER A 264 14.07 15.71 -7.59
C SER A 264 14.07 17.23 -7.76
N GLN A 265 15.15 17.83 -8.28
CA GLN A 265 15.18 19.24 -8.71
C GLN A 265 14.98 19.42 -10.22
N ASP A 266 14.89 18.34 -11.01
CA ASP A 266 14.61 18.42 -12.45
C ASP A 266 13.21 17.89 -12.77
N PHE A 267 12.19 18.51 -12.16
CA PHE A 267 10.87 18.63 -12.78
C PHE A 267 10.41 20.08 -12.65
N VAL A 268 11.21 20.99 -13.23
CA VAL A 268 10.74 22.31 -13.62
C VAL A 268 9.85 22.10 -14.84
N LEU A 269 8.53 22.09 -14.61
CA LEU A 269 7.62 22.49 -15.67
C LEU A 269 8.00 23.91 -16.06
N LEU A 270 8.46 24.06 -17.29
CA LEU A 270 8.58 25.33 -17.99
C LEU A 270 7.23 26.04 -17.92
N THR A 271 7.10 26.99 -17.00
CA THR A 271 6.12 28.08 -17.08
C THR A 271 6.87 29.39 -16.88
N PRO A 272 6.57 30.42 -17.68
CA PRO A 272 7.30 31.67 -17.66
C PRO A 272 7.01 32.42 -16.35
N SER A 273 8.08 32.98 -15.78
CA SER A 273 8.07 34.16 -14.90
C SER A 273 7.32 34.04 -13.58
N ILE A 274 8.04 33.82 -12.47
CA ILE A 274 7.92 34.54 -11.18
C ILE A 274 9.13 34.12 -10.31
N CYS A 275 9.85 35.09 -9.74
CA CYS A 275 10.79 34.86 -8.65
C CYS A 275 10.04 34.28 -7.44
N ALA A 276 10.00 32.96 -7.27
CA ALA A 276 9.33 32.31 -6.15
C ALA A 276 10.36 31.82 -5.10
N PRO A 277 10.05 31.92 -3.78
CA PRO A 277 10.88 31.38 -2.71
C PRO A 277 11.06 29.85 -2.84
N VAL A 278 12.13 29.29 -2.27
CA VAL A 278 12.28 27.82 -2.19
C VAL A 278 11.11 27.24 -1.39
N VAL A 279 10.38 26.29 -1.96
CA VAL A 279 9.21 25.67 -1.33
C VAL A 279 9.49 24.20 -1.00
N SER A 280 9.15 23.77 0.22
CA SER A 280 9.10 22.36 0.63
C SER A 280 7.65 21.95 0.87
N THR A 281 7.22 20.78 0.39
CA THR A 281 5.84 20.29 0.51
C THR A 281 5.78 18.87 1.05
N GLY A 282 4.69 18.50 1.71
CA GLY A 282 4.48 17.13 2.18
C GLY A 282 3.05 16.85 2.62
N THR A 283 2.81 15.63 3.11
CA THR A 283 1.52 15.17 3.63
C THR A 283 1.73 14.51 4.98
N PHE A 284 0.90 14.88 5.96
CA PHE A 284 0.94 14.30 7.30
C PHE A 284 0.33 12.89 7.32
N LYS A 285 0.99 11.95 7.98
CA LYS A 285 0.58 10.56 8.18
C LYS A 285 -0.05 10.34 9.56
N PRO A 286 -0.75 9.21 9.79
CA PRO A 286 -1.24 8.86 11.12
C PRO A 286 -0.11 8.81 12.16
N GLY A 287 -0.22 9.63 13.20
CA GLY A 287 0.77 9.73 14.28
C GLY A 287 1.81 10.83 14.09
N ASP A 288 1.82 11.52 12.95
CA ASP A 288 2.73 12.64 12.71
C ASP A 288 2.39 13.86 13.57
N SER A 289 3.43 14.60 13.93
CA SER A 289 3.37 15.92 14.57
C SER A 289 4.10 16.96 13.72
N PHE A 290 3.88 18.25 13.99
CA PHE A 290 4.67 19.30 13.35
C PHE A 290 6.17 19.10 13.59
N ASP A 291 6.56 18.70 14.79
CA ASP A 291 7.95 18.49 15.20
C ASP A 291 8.59 17.32 14.44
N SER A 292 7.94 16.15 14.42
CA SER A 292 8.45 14.96 13.72
C SER A 292 8.53 15.13 12.21
N THR A 293 7.75 16.04 11.63
CA THR A 293 7.63 16.22 10.17
C THR A 293 8.46 17.38 9.66
N LEU A 294 8.54 18.48 10.41
CA LEU A 294 9.22 19.71 10.03
C LEU A 294 10.57 19.89 10.74
N GLY A 295 10.90 19.09 11.75
CA GLY A 295 12.11 19.22 12.56
C GLY A 295 13.42 19.16 11.75
N ASP A 296 13.42 18.40 10.66
CA ASP A 296 14.56 18.33 9.73
C ASP A 296 14.56 19.46 8.68
N THR A 297 13.47 20.23 8.60
CA THR A 297 13.24 21.23 7.56
C THR A 297 13.38 22.66 8.08
N ILE A 298 12.86 22.94 9.28
CA ILE A 298 12.79 24.30 9.86
C ILE A 298 13.14 24.29 11.35
N TYR A 299 13.55 25.44 11.89
CA TYR A 299 13.94 25.55 13.30
C TYR A 299 12.76 25.31 14.26
N TYR A 300 13.03 24.66 15.39
CA TYR A 300 12.05 24.34 16.42
C TYR A 300 11.23 25.56 16.90
N ALA A 301 11.87 26.73 17.00
CA ALA A 301 11.18 27.97 17.38
C ALA A 301 10.09 28.36 16.36
N ASP A 302 10.38 28.21 15.07
CA ASP A 302 9.43 28.48 13.99
C ASP A 302 8.30 27.44 13.97
N ILE A 303 8.62 26.16 14.23
CA ILE A 303 7.62 25.09 14.38
C ILE A 303 6.59 25.48 15.45
N ARG A 304 7.05 25.90 16.63
CA ARG A 304 6.16 26.30 17.73
C ARG A 304 5.36 27.55 17.41
N ALA A 305 5.95 28.52 16.72
CA ALA A 305 5.26 29.75 16.33
C ALA A 305 4.16 29.46 15.28
N ILE A 306 4.44 28.60 14.29
CA ILE A 306 3.49 28.14 13.28
C ILE A 306 2.36 27.33 13.93
N GLU A 307 2.68 26.40 14.82
CA GLU A 307 1.69 25.60 15.54
C GLU A 307 0.71 26.51 16.33
N LYS A 308 1.25 27.52 17.02
CA LYS A 308 0.45 28.51 17.76
C LYS A 308 -0.43 29.34 16.82
N ALA A 309 0.09 29.76 15.67
CA ALA A 309 -0.63 30.52 14.66
C ALA A 309 -1.78 29.69 14.06
N LEU A 310 -1.51 28.45 13.62
CA LEU A 310 -2.53 27.56 13.07
C LEU A 310 -3.59 27.18 14.10
N LYS A 311 -3.21 27.02 15.38
CA LYS A 311 -4.18 26.82 16.47
C LYS A 311 -5.18 27.97 16.59
N LYS A 312 -4.74 29.21 16.40
CA LYS A 312 -5.62 30.40 16.38
C LYS A 312 -6.58 30.39 15.19
N ALA A 313 -6.15 29.86 14.04
CA ALA A 313 -6.98 29.70 12.84
C ALA A 313 -7.88 28.44 12.85
N GLY A 314 -7.84 27.62 13.91
CA GLY A 314 -8.65 26.41 14.04
C GLY A 314 -8.03 25.13 13.45
N ALA A 315 -6.74 25.15 13.10
CA ALA A 315 -5.96 24.02 12.60
C ALA A 315 -4.80 23.62 13.54
N GLY A 316 -4.99 23.74 14.86
CA GLY A 316 -3.95 23.42 15.85
C GLY A 316 -3.69 21.92 16.08
N VAL A 317 -4.54 21.05 15.52
CA VAL A 317 -4.37 19.60 15.56
C VAL A 317 -4.31 19.11 14.13
N LEU A 318 -3.21 18.44 13.77
CA LEU A 318 -3.01 17.85 12.44
C LEU A 318 -3.88 16.62 12.24
N GLN A 319 -4.34 16.41 11.02
CA GLN A 319 -5.08 15.23 10.62
C GLN A 319 -4.29 14.43 9.58
N PRO A 320 -4.37 13.09 9.61
CA PRO A 320 -3.80 12.28 8.53
C PRO A 320 -4.38 12.69 7.19
N GLY A 321 -3.51 12.98 6.22
CA GLY A 321 -3.89 13.48 4.90
C GLY A 321 -3.87 15.00 4.76
N ASP A 322 -3.62 15.77 5.84
CA ASP A 322 -3.36 17.21 5.72
C ASP A 322 -2.10 17.41 4.85
N ILE A 323 -2.18 18.31 3.87
CA ILE A 323 -1.07 18.63 2.96
C ILE A 323 -0.47 19.96 3.38
N TYR A 324 0.84 20.07 3.44
CA TYR A 324 1.52 21.30 3.82
C TYR A 324 2.52 21.80 2.78
N ALA A 325 2.79 23.10 2.81
CA ALA A 325 3.89 23.75 2.13
C ALA A 325 4.57 24.77 3.04
N VAL A 326 5.89 24.92 2.90
CA VAL A 326 6.72 25.88 3.63
C VAL A 326 7.60 26.65 2.65
N SER A 327 7.59 27.98 2.71
CA SER A 327 8.44 28.86 1.90
C SER A 327 9.62 29.43 2.71
N PHE A 328 10.77 29.64 2.07
CA PHE A 328 12.00 30.14 2.70
C PHE A 328 12.54 31.41 2.05
N SER A 329 13.12 32.30 2.86
CA SER A 329 14.02 33.38 2.43
C SER A 329 15.45 33.13 2.89
N THR A 330 16.45 33.54 2.10
CA THR A 330 17.87 33.52 2.43
C THR A 330 18.37 34.93 2.76
N PRO A 331 18.82 35.22 3.99
CA PRO A 331 19.34 36.53 4.35
C PRO A 331 20.67 36.82 3.63
N GLY A 332 20.78 37.98 2.98
CA GLY A 332 21.99 38.45 2.29
C GLY A 332 21.96 38.36 0.74
N ALA A 333 20.88 37.87 0.14
CA ALA A 333 20.67 38.00 -1.30
C ALA A 333 20.12 39.40 -1.62
N ALA A 334 20.99 40.33 -2.03
CA ALA A 334 20.53 41.48 -2.79
C ALA A 334 19.98 40.94 -4.12
N MET A 335 18.68 41.09 -4.34
CA MET A 335 18.03 40.77 -5.62
C MET A 335 18.44 41.87 -6.61
N ASP A 336 19.41 41.56 -7.46
CA ASP A 336 19.63 42.32 -8.69
C ASP A 336 19.08 41.49 -9.85
N CYS A 337 17.99 41.96 -10.46
CA CYS A 337 17.14 41.18 -11.36
C CYS A 337 17.60 41.19 -12.83
N GLU A 338 18.80 41.71 -13.14
CA GLU A 338 19.24 41.88 -14.54
C GLU A 338 20.37 40.95 -15.02
N LEU A 339 21.05 40.22 -14.13
CA LEU A 339 22.16 39.35 -14.55
C LEU A 339 21.94 37.93 -14.02
N ASN A 340 21.77 37.01 -14.97
CA ASN A 340 21.24 35.65 -14.84
C ASN A 340 22.19 34.67 -14.12
N THR A 341 22.80 35.06 -13.00
CA THR A 341 23.69 34.21 -12.18
C THR A 341 23.63 34.61 -10.71
N VAL A 342 23.09 33.72 -9.87
CA VAL A 342 23.16 33.83 -8.42
C VAL A 342 24.22 32.86 -7.88
N HIS A 343 25.30 33.38 -7.31
CA HIS A 343 26.24 32.60 -6.51
C HIS A 343 25.67 32.43 -5.09
N LEU A 344 25.06 31.27 -4.81
CA LEU A 344 24.64 30.93 -3.45
C LEU A 344 25.87 30.53 -2.61
N ARG A 345 26.34 31.45 -1.75
CA ARG A 345 27.26 31.11 -0.65
C ARG A 345 26.45 30.40 0.44
N ARG A 346 26.94 29.25 0.91
CA ARG A 346 26.37 28.47 2.02
C ARG A 346 26.17 29.38 3.25
N SER A 347 24.92 29.73 3.55
CA SER A 347 24.50 30.21 4.86
C SER A 347 23.42 29.28 5.37
N ASN A 348 23.61 28.72 6.57
CA ASN A 348 22.69 27.78 7.23
C ASN A 348 21.42 28.45 7.79
N SER A 349 21.15 29.73 7.49
CA SER A 349 20.00 30.47 8.01
C SER A 349 18.87 30.60 6.98
N LYS A 350 18.11 29.52 6.73
CA LYS A 350 16.85 29.65 5.99
C LYS A 350 15.77 30.20 6.93
N ILE A 351 15.22 31.37 6.62
CA ILE A 351 14.13 31.98 7.40
C ILE A 351 12.81 31.53 6.77
N VAL A 352 11.92 30.92 7.55
CA VAL A 352 10.58 30.52 7.08
C VAL A 352 9.72 31.75 6.83
N MET A 353 9.18 31.93 5.64
CA MET A 353 8.33 33.09 5.32
C MET A 353 6.85 32.75 5.42
N ASP A 354 6.42 31.63 4.83
CA ASP A 354 5.03 31.19 4.85
C ASP A 354 4.94 29.70 5.15
N PHE A 355 3.88 29.34 5.86
CA PHE A 355 3.43 27.96 6.03
C PHE A 355 1.97 27.89 5.60
N VAL A 356 1.62 26.92 4.76
CA VAL A 356 0.25 26.67 4.31
C VAL A 356 -0.11 25.22 4.61
N LEU A 357 -1.32 25.02 5.15
CA LEU A 357 -1.92 23.71 5.43
C LEU A 357 -3.25 23.61 4.69
N ALA A 358 -3.43 22.58 3.88
CA ALA A 358 -4.68 22.23 3.23
C ALA A 358 -5.31 21.01 3.92
N ARG A 359 -6.59 21.12 4.25
CA ARG A 359 -7.42 20.05 4.84
C ARG A 359 -8.75 19.98 4.10
N GLY A 360 -8.88 19.02 3.19
CA GLY A 360 -10.06 18.99 2.31
C GLY A 360 -10.17 20.30 1.54
N GLU A 361 -11.31 20.99 1.62
CA GLU A 361 -11.51 22.31 1.00
C GLU A 361 -11.05 23.49 1.87
N ASP A 362 -10.78 23.26 3.16
CA ASP A 362 -10.31 24.29 4.08
C ASP A 362 -8.81 24.54 3.90
N LEU A 363 -8.42 25.82 3.91
CA LEU A 363 -7.04 26.23 3.78
C LEU A 363 -6.63 27.16 4.93
N TYR A 364 -5.47 26.88 5.52
CA TYR A 364 -4.92 27.63 6.63
C TYR A 364 -3.52 28.12 6.25
N SER A 365 -3.19 29.35 6.64
CA SER A 365 -1.86 29.90 6.44
C SER A 365 -1.30 30.49 7.72
N ALA A 366 0.02 30.50 7.84
CA ALA A 366 0.79 31.23 8.82
C ALA A 366 1.93 31.97 8.09
N THR A 367 1.87 33.31 8.06
CA THR A 367 2.84 34.16 7.35
C THR A 367 3.67 34.95 8.36
N ARG A 368 4.99 35.00 8.17
CA ARG A 368 5.92 35.68 9.07
C ARG A 368 5.72 37.20 9.03
N LYS A 369 5.62 37.80 10.22
CA LYS A 369 5.62 39.25 10.50
C LYS A 369 6.60 39.54 11.63
N GLY A 370 7.82 39.94 11.27
CA GLY A 370 8.93 40.05 12.22
C GLY A 370 9.30 38.67 12.80
N ASP A 371 9.33 38.55 14.12
CA ASP A 371 9.63 37.28 14.83
C ASP A 371 8.39 36.39 15.05
N ASN A 372 7.19 36.85 14.67
CA ASN A 372 5.93 36.13 14.89
C ASN A 372 5.28 35.71 13.56
N PHE A 373 4.27 34.84 13.65
CA PHE A 373 3.43 34.43 12.51
C PHE A 373 1.99 34.92 12.68
N GLU A 374 1.46 35.56 11.65
CA GLU A 374 0.03 35.89 11.53
C GLU A 374 -0.69 34.76 10.80
N SER A 375 -1.84 34.33 11.32
CA SER A 375 -2.62 33.20 10.78
C SER A 375 -3.88 33.65 10.06
N SER A 376 -4.24 32.99 8.95
CA SER A 376 -5.55 33.15 8.30
C SER A 376 -6.22 31.80 8.05
N LYS A 377 -7.57 31.80 8.05
CA LYS A 377 -8.41 30.70 7.55
C LYS A 377 -9.14 31.20 6.30
N GLY A 378 -8.88 30.56 5.16
CA GLY A 378 -9.42 30.94 3.85
C GLY A 378 -8.59 32.01 3.12
N GLY A 379 -8.47 31.83 1.80
CA GLY A 379 -7.94 32.84 0.87
C GLY A 379 -6.43 32.83 0.63
N VAL A 380 -5.81 31.67 0.36
CA VAL A 380 -4.64 31.70 -0.55
C VAL A 380 -5.22 31.67 -1.96
N PRO A 381 -4.81 32.58 -2.87
CA PRO A 381 -5.24 32.52 -4.26
C PRO A 381 -4.99 31.12 -4.80
N VAL A 382 -6.06 30.44 -5.19
CA VAL A 382 -5.97 29.13 -5.82
C VAL A 382 -6.07 29.30 -7.32
N SER A 383 -5.06 28.82 -8.04
CA SER A 383 -5.18 28.64 -9.48
C SER A 383 -5.89 27.31 -9.70
N THR A 384 -6.94 27.33 -10.51
CA THR A 384 -7.61 26.09 -10.94
C THR A 384 -6.96 25.66 -12.24
N VAL A 385 -6.36 24.47 -12.23
CA VAL A 385 -5.78 23.86 -13.43
C VAL A 385 -6.66 22.70 -13.82
N THR A 386 -7.09 22.69 -15.08
CA THR A 386 -7.87 21.58 -15.63
C THR A 386 -6.93 20.58 -16.28
N PHE A 387 -7.10 19.31 -15.93
CA PHE A 387 -6.37 18.19 -16.50
C PHE A 387 -7.32 17.29 -17.28
N THR A 388 -6.74 16.54 -18.21
CA THR A 388 -7.43 15.54 -19.01
C THR A 388 -6.61 14.28 -19.06
N ALA A 389 -7.27 13.14 -18.97
CA ALA A 389 -6.65 11.85 -19.18
C ALA A 389 -7.61 10.94 -19.95
N GLN A 390 -7.03 10.05 -20.73
CA GLN A 390 -7.75 8.98 -21.40
C GLN A 390 -6.87 7.76 -21.49
N GLY A 391 -7.47 6.61 -21.77
CA GLY A 391 -6.71 5.38 -21.91
C GLY A 391 -7.57 4.19 -22.28
N ILE A 392 -6.87 3.11 -22.60
CA ILE A 392 -7.42 1.79 -22.89
C ILE A 392 -7.09 0.89 -21.72
N LEU A 393 -8.06 0.09 -21.28
CA LEU A 393 -7.91 -0.87 -20.22
C LEU A 393 -7.19 -2.10 -20.77
N GLU A 394 -5.94 -2.30 -20.35
CA GLU A 394 -5.18 -3.53 -20.63
C GLU A 394 -5.40 -4.60 -19.55
N SER A 395 -5.70 -4.19 -18.31
CA SER A 395 -5.84 -5.08 -17.16
C SER A 395 -6.95 -4.67 -16.20
N SER A 396 -6.89 -3.46 -15.64
CA SER A 396 -7.89 -2.92 -14.72
C SER A 396 -8.04 -1.41 -14.89
N LEU A 397 -9.19 -0.88 -14.48
CA LEU A 397 -9.43 0.57 -14.46
C LEU A 397 -8.35 1.31 -13.68
N TRP A 398 -8.00 0.81 -12.48
CA TRP A 398 -7.00 1.43 -11.62
C TRP A 398 -5.65 1.58 -12.33
N GLU A 399 -5.17 0.50 -12.94
CA GLU A 399 -3.88 0.53 -13.62
C GLU A 399 -3.92 1.41 -14.87
N ALA A 400 -4.99 1.34 -15.67
CA ALA A 400 -5.15 2.15 -16.87
C ALA A 400 -5.13 3.66 -16.55
N MET A 401 -5.86 4.08 -15.51
CA MET A 401 -5.88 5.48 -15.07
C MET A 401 -4.55 5.91 -14.45
N ARG A 402 -3.92 5.05 -13.65
CA ARG A 402 -2.61 5.34 -13.03
C ARG A 402 -1.50 5.53 -14.07
N VAL A 403 -1.49 4.72 -15.14
CA VAL A 403 -0.54 4.86 -16.26
C VAL A 403 -0.77 6.16 -17.02
N SER A 404 -2.02 6.62 -17.14
CA SER A 404 -2.35 7.95 -17.68
C SER A 404 -2.12 9.11 -16.70
N SER A 405 -1.26 8.92 -15.69
CA SER A 405 -0.90 9.91 -14.66
C SER A 405 -2.09 10.47 -13.86
N VAL A 406 -3.20 9.73 -13.75
CA VAL A 406 -4.35 10.15 -12.94
C VAL A 406 -4.04 9.91 -11.45
N PRO A 407 -4.20 10.92 -10.56
CA PRO A 407 -3.98 10.76 -9.13
C PRO A 407 -4.94 9.75 -8.49
N ALA A 408 -4.48 9.00 -7.50
CA ALA A 408 -5.26 7.95 -6.83
C ALA A 408 -6.63 8.43 -6.30
N GLY A 409 -6.71 9.65 -5.75
CA GLY A 409 -7.99 10.22 -5.29
C GLY A 409 -9.01 10.41 -6.42
N VAL A 410 -8.53 10.80 -7.60
CA VAL A 410 -9.37 10.97 -8.81
C VAL A 410 -9.80 9.61 -9.37
N ILE A 411 -8.93 8.60 -9.30
CA ILE A 411 -9.28 7.22 -9.71
C ILE A 411 -10.41 6.67 -8.82
N MET A 412 -10.30 6.86 -7.50
CA MET A 412 -11.35 6.44 -6.55
C MET A 412 -12.65 7.20 -6.80
N GLU A 413 -12.60 8.52 -7.00
CA GLU A 413 -13.79 9.31 -7.33
C GLU A 413 -14.44 8.84 -8.64
N PHE A 414 -13.66 8.55 -9.69
CA PHE A 414 -14.16 8.01 -10.96
C PHE A 414 -14.86 6.66 -10.74
N ALA A 415 -14.21 5.75 -10.01
CA ALA A 415 -14.79 4.46 -9.70
C ALA A 415 -16.11 4.63 -8.92
N ASP A 416 -16.14 5.50 -7.91
CA ASP A 416 -17.33 5.77 -7.10
C ASP A 416 -18.49 6.38 -7.91
N ILE A 417 -18.20 7.28 -8.85
CA ILE A 417 -19.20 7.88 -9.75
C ILE A 417 -19.93 6.81 -10.56
N PHE A 418 -19.21 5.81 -11.05
CA PHE A 418 -19.73 4.77 -11.95
C PHE A 418 -19.98 3.42 -11.28
N ALA A 419 -19.61 3.23 -10.01
CA ALA A 419 -19.61 1.96 -9.25
C ALA A 419 -20.96 1.23 -9.24
N TRP A 420 -22.01 1.93 -9.64
CA TRP A 420 -23.36 1.42 -9.72
C TRP A 420 -23.80 0.96 -11.09
N ASP A 421 -23.30 1.58 -12.15
CA ASP A 421 -23.56 1.16 -13.51
C ASP A 421 -22.52 0.15 -14.00
N ILE A 422 -21.37 0.10 -13.33
CA ILE A 422 -20.22 -0.74 -13.66
C ILE A 422 -19.62 -1.30 -12.36
N ASP A 423 -19.59 -2.62 -12.23
CA ASP A 423 -18.77 -3.30 -11.23
C ASP A 423 -17.34 -3.45 -11.77
N PHE A 424 -16.49 -2.45 -11.49
CA PHE A 424 -15.11 -2.37 -12.00
C PHE A 424 -14.19 -3.53 -11.56
N LEU A 425 -14.66 -4.45 -10.70
CA LEU A 425 -13.92 -5.65 -10.34
C LEU A 425 -14.21 -6.82 -11.27
N THR A 426 -15.36 -6.84 -11.95
CA THR A 426 -15.85 -8.03 -12.66
C THR A 426 -16.27 -7.77 -14.10
N GLU A 427 -16.74 -6.56 -14.40
CA GLU A 427 -17.31 -6.19 -15.70
C GLU A 427 -16.30 -5.57 -16.68
N PRO A 428 -15.22 -4.89 -16.26
CA PRO A 428 -14.22 -4.40 -17.21
C PRO A 428 -13.62 -5.50 -18.05
N ARG A 429 -13.42 -5.19 -19.34
CA ARG A 429 -12.75 -6.04 -20.30
C ARG A 429 -11.51 -5.35 -20.84
N LYS A 430 -10.59 -6.17 -21.34
CA LYS A 430 -9.44 -5.66 -22.07
C LYS A 430 -9.93 -4.98 -23.35
N GLY A 431 -9.51 -3.74 -23.58
CA GLY A 431 -9.96 -2.93 -24.72
C GLY A 431 -11.05 -1.91 -24.36
N ASP A 432 -11.66 -2.01 -23.17
CA ASP A 432 -12.52 -0.95 -22.65
C ASP A 432 -11.73 0.37 -22.56
N THR A 433 -12.42 1.51 -22.64
CA THR A 433 -11.75 2.80 -22.66
C THR A 433 -12.36 3.77 -21.65
N PHE A 434 -11.53 4.69 -21.15
CA PHE A 434 -11.98 5.77 -20.27
C PHE A 434 -11.46 7.11 -20.76
N ALA A 435 -12.18 8.16 -20.44
CA ALA A 435 -11.74 9.54 -20.59
C ALA A 435 -12.29 10.37 -19.43
N LEU A 436 -11.51 11.30 -18.89
CA LEU A 436 -11.97 12.20 -17.84
C LEU A 436 -11.31 13.57 -17.92
N ILE A 437 -12.04 14.55 -17.41
CA ILE A 437 -11.60 15.92 -17.18
C ILE A 437 -11.77 16.15 -15.68
N TRP A 438 -10.71 16.59 -15.00
CA TRP A 438 -10.79 17.00 -13.61
C TRP A 438 -10.12 18.35 -13.42
N GLU A 439 -10.52 19.05 -12.36
CA GLU A 439 -9.84 20.24 -11.90
C GLU A 439 -9.01 19.91 -10.66
N GLU A 440 -7.78 20.41 -10.62
CA GLU A 440 -7.02 20.54 -9.38
C GLU A 440 -6.94 22.02 -9.04
N ARG A 441 -7.32 22.36 -7.81
CA ARG A 441 -6.99 23.68 -7.27
C ARG A 441 -5.58 23.59 -6.69
N ARG A 442 -4.72 24.53 -7.04
CA ARG A 442 -3.37 24.66 -6.47
C ARG A 442 -3.26 25.99 -5.75
N THR A 443 -2.67 26.00 -4.56
CA THR A 443 -2.33 27.26 -3.90
C THR A 443 -1.19 27.96 -4.61
N ALA A 444 -0.96 29.24 -4.33
CA ALA A 444 0.23 29.99 -4.77
C ALA A 444 1.58 29.32 -4.38
N LEU A 445 1.57 28.39 -3.42
CA LEU A 445 2.73 27.58 -3.01
C LEU A 445 2.74 26.16 -3.61
N GLY A 446 1.86 25.87 -4.57
CA GLY A 446 1.81 24.58 -5.27
C GLY A 446 1.13 23.44 -4.50
N VAL A 447 0.43 23.71 -3.39
CA VAL A 447 -0.31 22.68 -2.63
C VAL A 447 -1.52 22.21 -3.44
N PRO A 448 -1.64 20.91 -3.79
CA PRO A 448 -2.82 20.37 -4.45
C PRO A 448 -3.97 20.27 -3.45
N CYS A 449 -5.09 20.96 -3.74
CA CYS A 449 -6.36 20.75 -3.06
C CYS A 449 -7.07 19.50 -3.64
N PRO A 450 -8.16 19.00 -3.01
CA PRO A 450 -8.94 17.90 -3.54
C PRO A 450 -9.33 18.16 -4.99
N ALA A 451 -8.95 17.21 -5.84
CA ALA A 451 -9.32 17.18 -7.23
C ALA A 451 -10.83 16.90 -7.36
N ARG A 452 -11.45 17.45 -8.40
CA ARG A 452 -12.87 17.21 -8.70
C ARG A 452 -13.03 16.84 -10.16
N ILE A 453 -13.69 15.71 -10.43
CA ILE A 453 -14.04 15.33 -11.80
C ILE A 453 -15.12 16.28 -12.33
N LEU A 454 -14.86 16.92 -13.46
CA LEU A 454 -15.80 17.81 -14.14
C LEU A 454 -16.67 17.06 -15.16
N GLY A 455 -16.10 16.03 -15.77
CA GLY A 455 -16.75 15.13 -16.72
C GLY A 455 -15.94 13.86 -16.91
N ALA A 456 -16.62 12.73 -17.09
CA ALA A 456 -15.99 11.44 -17.29
C ALA A 456 -16.83 10.54 -18.21
N VAL A 457 -16.16 9.68 -18.96
CA VAL A 457 -16.76 8.68 -19.83
C VAL A 457 -16.06 7.35 -19.61
N TYR A 458 -16.85 6.28 -19.56
CA TYR A 458 -16.37 4.91 -19.65
C TYR A 458 -17.07 4.22 -20.82
N ARG A 459 -16.33 3.50 -21.65
CA ARG A 459 -16.87 2.67 -22.74
C ARG A 459 -16.38 1.26 -22.53
N GLY A 460 -17.28 0.38 -22.12
CA GLY A 460 -16.98 -1.04 -22.04
C GLY A 460 -17.73 -1.86 -23.06
N GLU A 461 -17.12 -2.96 -23.49
CA GLU A 461 -17.75 -3.93 -24.40
C GLU A 461 -19.05 -4.48 -23.81
N GLU A 462 -19.04 -4.88 -22.53
CA GLU A 462 -20.21 -5.44 -21.84
C GLU A 462 -21.08 -4.37 -21.15
N THR A 463 -20.45 -3.28 -20.68
CA THR A 463 -21.15 -2.25 -19.89
C THR A 463 -21.82 -1.17 -20.76
N GLY A 464 -21.42 -1.10 -22.04
CA GLY A 464 -21.75 0.00 -22.93
C GLY A 464 -21.09 1.32 -22.53
N GLU A 465 -21.50 2.41 -23.18
CA GLU A 465 -20.98 3.75 -22.94
C GLU A 465 -21.74 4.47 -21.81
N LYS A 466 -21.00 4.93 -20.81
CA LYS A 466 -21.49 5.63 -19.62
C LYS A 466 -20.83 6.98 -19.50
N HIS A 467 -21.62 7.98 -19.11
CA HIS A 467 -21.20 9.38 -19.02
C HIS A 467 -21.56 9.94 -17.65
N ALA A 468 -20.68 10.77 -17.11
CA ALA A 468 -20.86 11.48 -15.86
C ALA A 468 -20.40 12.92 -15.98
N PHE A 469 -21.21 13.87 -15.51
CA PHE A 469 -20.90 15.29 -15.49
C PHE A 469 -21.24 15.90 -14.14
N HIS A 470 -20.32 16.70 -13.61
CA HIS A 470 -20.53 17.41 -12.35
C HIS A 470 -21.41 18.66 -12.55
N TYR A 471 -22.51 18.77 -11.81
CA TYR A 471 -23.41 19.92 -11.80
C TYR A 471 -24.04 20.08 -10.40
N GLY A 472 -24.13 21.30 -9.88
CA GLY A 472 -24.82 21.57 -8.61
C GLY A 472 -24.31 20.75 -7.40
N GLY A 473 -23.04 20.34 -7.39
CA GLY A 473 -22.46 19.52 -6.32
C GLY A 473 -22.72 18.01 -6.41
N SER A 474 -23.25 17.52 -7.54
CA SER A 474 -23.48 16.09 -7.78
C SER A 474 -23.13 15.69 -9.22
N TYR A 475 -23.24 14.39 -9.52
CA TYR A 475 -22.94 13.82 -10.83
C TYR A 475 -24.20 13.32 -11.54
N TYR A 476 -24.31 13.65 -12.82
CA TYR A 476 -25.45 13.31 -13.67
C TYR A 476 -24.98 12.75 -15.01
N ASN A 477 -25.77 11.86 -15.60
CA ASN A 477 -25.59 11.41 -16.97
C ASN A 477 -26.09 12.45 -17.98
N GLU A 478 -25.86 12.22 -19.28
CA GLU A 478 -26.24 13.13 -20.36
C GLU A 478 -27.75 13.44 -20.45
N LYS A 479 -28.59 12.58 -19.85
CA LYS A 479 -30.05 12.75 -19.81
C LYS A 479 -30.52 13.44 -18.53
N GLY A 480 -29.61 13.92 -17.68
CA GLY A 480 -29.91 14.57 -16.40
C GLY A 480 -30.29 13.59 -15.29
N GLY A 481 -30.10 12.28 -15.50
CA GLY A 481 -30.30 11.27 -14.45
C GLY A 481 -29.14 11.30 -13.46
N SER A 482 -29.44 11.33 -12.15
CA SER A 482 -28.40 11.35 -11.12
C SER A 482 -27.66 10.02 -11.04
N LEU A 483 -26.33 10.07 -10.99
CA LEU A 483 -25.45 8.91 -10.79
C LEU A 483 -25.20 8.60 -9.31
N ARG A 484 -25.53 9.54 -8.41
CA ARG A 484 -25.57 9.29 -6.97
C ARG A 484 -26.79 8.42 -6.67
N ARG A 485 -26.59 7.23 -6.09
CA ARG A 485 -27.73 6.40 -5.67
C ARG A 485 -28.23 6.75 -4.28
N ALA A 486 -29.48 6.40 -4.03
CA ALA A 486 -30.10 6.57 -2.73
C ALA A 486 -29.34 5.85 -1.60
N PHE A 487 -28.65 4.72 -1.86
CA PHE A 487 -27.91 3.93 -0.84
C PHE A 487 -26.43 3.65 -1.20
N LEU A 488 -25.54 3.64 -0.19
CA LEU A 488 -24.18 3.07 -0.21
C LEU A 488 -24.25 1.53 -0.20
N ARG A 489 -23.20 0.85 -0.70
CA ARG A 489 -23.14 -0.64 -0.76
C ARG A 489 -22.90 -1.30 0.62
N ALA A 490 -22.34 -0.56 1.58
CA ALA A 490 -22.16 -1.00 2.96
C ALA A 490 -22.14 0.19 3.95
N PRO A 491 -22.58 0.00 5.21
CA PRO A 491 -22.58 1.02 6.25
C PRO A 491 -21.22 1.27 6.93
N LEU A 492 -20.19 0.47 6.67
CA LEU A 492 -18.83 0.65 7.19
C LEU A 492 -17.80 -0.07 6.30
N SER A 493 -16.52 0.21 6.53
CA SER A 493 -15.42 -0.66 6.04
C SER A 493 -15.31 -1.89 6.94
N TYR A 494 -15.46 -3.09 6.37
CA TYR A 494 -15.58 -4.34 7.11
C TYR A 494 -14.63 -5.42 6.56
N ARG A 495 -14.23 -6.37 7.41
CA ARG A 495 -13.33 -7.47 7.00
C ARG A 495 -14.08 -8.61 6.32
N ARG A 496 -15.23 -8.98 6.85
CA ARG A 496 -16.12 -10.03 6.30
C ARG A 496 -17.55 -9.89 6.83
N ILE A 497 -18.51 -10.43 6.10
CA ILE A 497 -19.86 -10.66 6.61
C ILE A 497 -19.82 -11.91 7.50
N SER A 498 -20.08 -11.76 8.80
CA SER A 498 -20.14 -12.89 9.74
C SER A 498 -21.47 -13.62 9.68
N SER A 499 -22.55 -12.94 9.26
CA SER A 499 -23.83 -13.58 8.98
C SER A 499 -24.68 -12.83 7.98
N TYR A 500 -25.37 -13.58 7.13
CA TYR A 500 -26.23 -13.07 6.08
C TYR A 500 -27.70 -12.99 6.53
N PHE A 501 -28.48 -12.22 5.78
CA PHE A 501 -29.94 -12.21 5.90
C PHE A 501 -30.51 -13.61 5.66
N SER A 502 -31.33 -14.10 6.58
CA SER A 502 -31.99 -15.41 6.47
C SER A 502 -33.34 -15.40 7.15
N ARG A 503 -34.33 -16.06 6.54
CA ARG A 503 -35.67 -16.23 7.15
C ARG A 503 -35.71 -17.35 8.20
N ALA A 504 -34.70 -18.22 8.24
CA ALA A 504 -34.61 -19.34 9.18
C ALA A 504 -33.13 -19.64 9.49
N ARG A 505 -32.54 -18.91 10.44
CA ARG A 505 -31.16 -19.12 10.91
C ARG A 505 -31.19 -19.82 12.27
N PHE A 506 -30.36 -20.85 12.43
CA PHE A 506 -30.11 -21.43 13.75
C PHE A 506 -29.33 -20.43 14.63
N HIS A 507 -29.89 -20.04 15.76
CA HIS A 507 -29.29 -19.07 16.67
C HIS A 507 -28.36 -19.80 17.66
N PRO A 508 -27.03 -19.54 17.65
CA PRO A 508 -26.06 -20.34 18.39
C PRO A 508 -26.21 -20.23 19.93
N ILE A 509 -26.68 -19.10 20.44
CA ILE A 509 -26.90 -18.90 21.89
C ILE A 509 -28.25 -19.50 22.35
N LEU A 510 -29.35 -19.07 21.72
CA LEU A 510 -30.70 -19.49 22.09
C LEU A 510 -31.07 -20.92 21.63
N ARG A 511 -30.27 -21.54 20.75
CA ARG A 511 -30.48 -22.88 20.18
C ARG A 511 -31.84 -23.10 19.49
N ILE A 512 -32.41 -22.03 18.92
CA ILE A 512 -33.67 -22.07 18.14
C ILE A 512 -33.43 -21.58 16.71
N TYR A 513 -34.26 -22.02 15.76
CA TYR A 513 -34.33 -21.41 14.43
C TYR A 513 -35.14 -20.13 14.49
N ARG A 514 -34.53 -18.99 14.12
CA ARG A 514 -35.21 -17.69 14.02
C ARG A 514 -34.74 -16.90 12.81
N PRO A 515 -35.57 -16.00 12.27
CA PRO A 515 -35.14 -15.07 11.22
C PRO A 515 -33.97 -14.20 11.70
N HIS A 516 -32.99 -14.01 10.82
CA HIS A 516 -32.00 -12.95 10.89
C HIS A 516 -32.36 -11.89 9.85
N ASN A 517 -33.01 -10.82 10.31
CA ASN A 517 -33.60 -9.78 9.48
C ASN A 517 -32.59 -8.69 9.05
N GLY A 518 -31.29 -9.01 9.09
CA GLY A 518 -30.19 -8.10 8.83
C GLY A 518 -28.94 -8.82 8.32
N ILE A 519 -27.82 -8.11 8.31
CA ILE A 519 -26.49 -8.58 7.94
C ILE A 519 -25.54 -8.20 9.07
N ASP A 520 -24.76 -9.18 9.52
CA ASP A 520 -23.75 -8.97 10.55
C ASP A 520 -22.40 -8.67 9.87
N TYR A 521 -21.92 -7.44 9.99
CA TYR A 521 -20.61 -7.03 9.52
C TYR A 521 -19.58 -7.13 10.66
N ALA A 522 -18.66 -8.08 10.56
CA ALA A 522 -17.60 -8.24 11.55
C ALA A 522 -16.55 -7.13 11.40
N ALA A 523 -16.41 -6.32 12.46
CA ALA A 523 -15.46 -5.21 12.52
C ALA A 523 -15.03 -4.95 13.97
N PRO A 524 -13.80 -4.45 14.20
CA PRO A 524 -13.34 -4.09 15.53
C PRO A 524 -14.27 -3.09 16.24
N SER A 525 -14.33 -3.19 17.58
CA SER A 525 -15.04 -2.20 18.40
C SER A 525 -14.45 -0.81 18.17
N GLY A 526 -15.31 0.18 17.89
CA GLY A 526 -14.90 1.55 17.57
C GLY A 526 -14.83 1.88 16.07
N THR A 527 -15.00 0.91 15.16
CA THR A 527 -15.06 1.21 13.72
C THR A 527 -16.21 2.18 13.41
N PRO A 528 -16.00 3.26 12.64
CA PRO A 528 -17.06 4.20 12.27
C PRO A 528 -18.17 3.52 11.46
N VAL A 529 -19.42 3.83 11.81
CA VAL A 529 -20.63 3.39 11.11
C VAL A 529 -21.29 4.61 10.47
N SER A 530 -21.51 4.55 9.17
CA SER A 530 -22.06 5.63 8.36
C SER A 530 -23.50 5.36 7.92
N ALA A 531 -24.27 6.44 7.75
CA ALA A 531 -25.59 6.36 7.15
C ALA A 531 -25.48 5.91 5.69
N VAL A 532 -26.16 4.82 5.32
CA VAL A 532 -26.11 4.34 3.93
C VAL A 532 -26.83 5.28 2.95
N ALA A 533 -27.64 6.21 3.43
CA ALA A 533 -28.47 7.09 2.61
C ALA A 533 -28.79 8.38 3.36
N ASP A 534 -29.11 9.43 2.60
CA ASP A 534 -29.69 10.65 3.16
C ASP A 534 -30.97 10.26 3.93
N GLY A 535 -31.13 10.77 5.14
CA GLY A 535 -32.22 10.32 6.01
C GLY A 535 -32.41 11.15 7.26
N THR A 536 -33.41 10.77 8.04
CA THR A 536 -33.70 11.37 9.34
C THR A 536 -33.69 10.29 10.40
N VAL A 537 -33.00 10.55 11.51
CA VAL A 537 -32.98 9.66 12.68
C VAL A 537 -34.39 9.59 13.26
N VAL A 538 -35.05 8.44 13.15
CA VAL A 538 -36.39 8.21 13.72
C VAL A 538 -36.34 7.48 15.05
N TYR A 539 -35.20 6.84 15.36
CA TYR A 539 -34.95 6.26 16.66
C TYR A 539 -33.45 6.25 16.98
N LYS A 540 -33.12 6.57 18.22
CA LYS A 540 -31.80 6.43 18.82
C LYS A 540 -32.00 6.00 20.27
N GLY A 541 -31.45 4.85 20.65
CA GLY A 541 -31.53 4.38 22.03
C GLY A 541 -31.32 2.88 22.16
N TRP A 542 -31.60 2.36 23.36
CA TRP A 542 -31.49 0.93 23.64
C TRP A 542 -32.71 0.16 23.12
N LYS A 543 -32.51 -0.79 22.19
CA LYS A 543 -33.57 -1.55 21.52
C LYS A 543 -33.43 -3.06 21.74
N GLY A 544 -33.68 -3.50 22.97
CA GLY A 544 -33.72 -4.92 23.34
C GLY A 544 -32.43 -5.65 22.95
N GLY A 545 -32.56 -6.74 22.19
CA GLY A 545 -31.43 -7.56 21.74
C GLY A 545 -30.43 -6.82 20.83
N TYR A 546 -30.82 -5.73 20.18
CA TYR A 546 -29.91 -4.92 19.37
C TYR A 546 -28.97 -4.03 20.22
N GLY A 547 -29.19 -3.88 21.52
CA GLY A 547 -28.41 -2.97 22.35
C GLY A 547 -28.59 -1.52 21.91
N ASN A 548 -27.49 -0.76 21.82
CA ASN A 548 -27.53 0.60 21.29
C ASN A 548 -27.85 0.56 19.79
N PHE A 549 -28.92 1.25 19.41
CA PHE A 549 -29.52 1.16 18.09
C PHE A 549 -29.85 2.53 17.51
N ILE A 550 -29.61 2.71 16.21
CA ILE A 550 -30.11 3.82 15.41
C ILE A 550 -31.07 3.28 14.35
N GLU A 551 -32.18 3.98 14.13
CA GLU A 551 -33.07 3.76 12.98
C GLU A 551 -33.16 5.05 12.16
N LEU A 552 -32.89 4.96 10.85
CA LEU A 552 -32.98 6.07 9.91
C LEU A 552 -34.14 5.84 8.94
N ARG A 553 -34.98 6.87 8.75
CA ARG A 553 -35.99 6.90 7.69
C ARG A 553 -35.44 7.64 6.48
N HIS A 554 -35.61 7.05 5.31
CA HIS A 554 -35.16 7.59 4.03
C HIS A 554 -36.36 7.90 3.13
N GLY A 555 -36.11 8.62 2.04
CA GLY A 555 -37.09 8.78 0.96
C GLY A 555 -37.48 7.43 0.35
N GLY A 556 -38.65 7.32 -0.29
CA GLY A 556 -39.07 6.10 -0.98
C GLY A 556 -39.56 4.95 -0.08
N GLY A 557 -39.88 5.22 1.19
CA GLY A 557 -40.46 4.22 2.10
C GLY A 557 -39.44 3.25 2.71
N TYR A 558 -38.14 3.58 2.63
CA TYR A 558 -37.07 2.78 3.21
C TYR A 558 -36.73 3.20 4.65
N VAL A 559 -36.37 2.20 5.45
CA VAL A 559 -35.90 2.40 6.83
C VAL A 559 -34.67 1.52 7.06
N THR A 560 -33.57 2.08 7.56
CA THR A 560 -32.37 1.31 7.90
C THR A 560 -32.12 1.30 9.41
N GLY A 561 -31.59 0.20 9.91
CA GLY A 561 -31.32 -0.05 11.32
C GLY A 561 -29.86 -0.44 11.56
N TYR A 562 -29.28 0.09 12.63
CA TYR A 562 -27.86 -0.05 12.97
C TYR A 562 -27.74 -0.47 14.44
N GLY A 563 -27.41 -1.74 14.70
CA GLY A 563 -27.39 -2.33 16.04
C GLY A 563 -26.01 -2.67 16.59
N HIS A 564 -26.00 -3.08 17.85
CA HIS A 564 -24.82 -3.46 18.63
C HIS A 564 -23.78 -2.35 18.81
N LEU A 565 -24.17 -1.08 18.64
CA LEU A 565 -23.25 0.05 18.68
C LEU A 565 -22.58 0.18 20.06
N ARG A 566 -21.32 0.60 20.10
CA ARG A 566 -20.65 0.97 21.37
C ARG A 566 -21.08 2.35 21.82
N SER A 567 -21.16 3.29 20.87
CA SER A 567 -21.49 4.69 21.11
C SER A 567 -22.09 5.33 19.85
N TYR A 568 -22.79 6.44 20.05
CA TYR A 568 -23.36 7.27 18.98
C TYR A 568 -22.38 8.38 18.61
N ALA A 569 -22.38 8.82 17.35
CA ALA A 569 -21.57 9.96 16.94
C ALA A 569 -22.09 11.28 17.57
N LYS A 570 -21.20 12.26 17.70
CA LYS A 570 -21.53 13.56 18.28
C LYS A 570 -22.60 14.26 17.43
N GLY A 571 -23.64 14.78 18.07
CA GLY A 571 -24.73 15.50 17.38
C GLY A 571 -25.92 14.61 16.94
N ILE A 572 -25.77 13.29 16.98
CA ILE A 572 -26.86 12.37 16.63
C ILE A 572 -27.92 12.30 17.74
N ARG A 573 -29.15 12.70 17.40
CA ARG A 573 -30.36 12.69 18.24
C ARG A 573 -31.57 12.29 17.39
N ASN A 574 -32.70 11.98 18.03
CA ASN A 574 -33.95 11.81 17.29
C ASN A 574 -34.26 13.08 16.50
N SER A 575 -34.77 12.90 15.28
CA SER A 575 -35.06 13.95 14.28
C SER A 575 -33.83 14.64 13.67
N THR A 576 -32.60 14.24 14.00
CA THR A 576 -31.40 14.71 13.29
C THR A 576 -31.45 14.26 11.82
N ARG A 577 -31.26 15.20 10.88
CA ARG A 577 -31.02 14.86 9.48
C ARG A 577 -29.56 14.46 9.30
N VAL A 578 -29.33 13.40 8.55
CA VAL A 578 -28.00 12.88 8.24
C VAL A 578 -27.86 12.73 6.73
N SER A 579 -26.66 13.00 6.24
CA SER A 579 -26.31 12.78 4.84
C SER A 579 -25.76 11.37 4.65
N GLN A 580 -25.93 10.81 3.45
CA GLN A 580 -25.28 9.57 3.04
C GLN A 580 -23.76 9.67 3.27
N GLY A 581 -23.18 8.66 3.90
CA GLY A 581 -21.75 8.60 4.27
C GLY A 581 -21.40 9.25 5.61
N GLU A 582 -22.30 10.06 6.19
CA GLU A 582 -22.09 10.70 7.49
C GLU A 582 -21.98 9.65 8.60
N VAL A 583 -20.97 9.80 9.48
CA VAL A 583 -20.75 8.89 10.62
C VAL A 583 -21.83 9.11 11.67
N ILE A 584 -22.60 8.08 11.96
CA ILE A 584 -23.74 8.11 12.90
C ILE A 584 -23.44 7.38 14.23
N GLY A 585 -22.45 6.49 14.25
CA GLY A 585 -22.09 5.73 15.44
C GLY A 585 -20.81 4.92 15.26
N TYR A 586 -20.52 4.07 16.25
CA TYR A 586 -19.31 3.25 16.26
C TYR A 586 -19.65 1.81 16.64
N VAL A 587 -19.04 0.85 15.93
CA VAL A 587 -19.22 -0.59 16.15
C VAL A 587 -18.96 -0.96 17.60
N GLY A 588 -19.75 -1.88 18.13
CA GLY A 588 -19.58 -2.40 19.49
C GLY A 588 -20.05 -3.83 19.61
N MET A 589 -20.51 -4.17 20.80
CA MET A 589 -21.00 -5.50 21.18
C MET A 589 -22.11 -5.36 22.24
N THR A 590 -22.94 -4.31 22.14
CA THR A 590 -24.03 -4.10 23.10
C THR A 590 -25.24 -4.95 22.76
N GLY A 591 -26.06 -5.33 23.74
CA GLY A 591 -27.19 -6.23 23.52
C GLY A 591 -26.77 -7.71 23.41
N LEU A 592 -27.48 -8.48 22.59
CA LEU A 592 -27.22 -9.91 22.38
C LEU A 592 -26.22 -10.13 21.24
N ALA A 593 -24.92 -10.01 21.55
CA ALA A 593 -23.83 -10.16 20.59
C ALA A 593 -22.74 -11.11 21.12
N THR A 594 -22.17 -11.96 20.26
CA THR A 594 -21.06 -12.88 20.62
C THR A 594 -19.67 -12.29 20.44
N GLY A 595 -19.56 -11.17 19.73
CA GLY A 595 -18.31 -10.51 19.39
C GLY A 595 -18.58 -9.14 18.76
N PRO A 596 -17.57 -8.26 18.60
CA PRO A 596 -17.75 -6.96 17.97
C PRO A 596 -18.21 -7.07 16.50
N HIS A 597 -19.37 -6.49 16.19
CA HIS A 597 -19.93 -6.42 14.85
C HIS A 597 -21.03 -5.36 14.76
N LEU A 598 -21.42 -5.00 13.53
CA LEU A 598 -22.64 -4.23 13.25
C LEU A 598 -23.73 -5.17 12.76
N ASP A 599 -24.90 -5.19 13.42
CA ASP A 599 -26.14 -5.71 12.84
C ASP A 599 -26.76 -4.57 12.02
N PHE A 600 -26.81 -4.75 10.69
CA PHE A 600 -27.41 -3.82 9.77
C PHE A 600 -28.67 -4.41 9.15
N SER A 601 -29.77 -3.66 9.18
CA SER A 601 -31.03 -4.08 8.57
C SER A 601 -31.64 -3.00 7.71
N ILE A 602 -32.42 -3.40 6.71
CA ILE A 602 -33.19 -2.50 5.86
C ILE A 602 -34.63 -3.02 5.72
N LYS A 603 -35.58 -2.09 5.76
CA LYS A 603 -36.99 -2.32 5.46
C LYS A 603 -37.41 -1.53 4.23
N THR A 604 -38.27 -2.14 3.43
CA THR A 604 -38.99 -1.46 2.34
C THR A 604 -40.48 -1.68 2.59
N ASN A 605 -41.26 -0.60 2.66
CA ASN A 605 -42.70 -0.66 2.93
C ASN A 605 -43.05 -1.52 4.17
N GLY A 606 -42.25 -1.36 5.24
CA GLY A 606 -42.45 -2.06 6.52
C GLY A 606 -41.91 -3.50 6.61
N ARG A 607 -41.44 -4.10 5.51
CA ARG A 607 -40.89 -5.48 5.51
C ARG A 607 -39.37 -5.48 5.40
N TYR A 608 -38.70 -6.33 6.18
CA TYR A 608 -37.26 -6.53 6.07
C TYR A 608 -36.89 -7.21 4.75
N VAL A 609 -35.84 -6.71 4.11
CA VAL A 609 -35.33 -7.23 2.83
C VAL A 609 -33.83 -7.49 2.92
N ASN A 610 -33.33 -8.40 2.08
CA ASN A 610 -31.89 -8.66 2.01
C ASN A 610 -31.20 -7.50 1.31
N PHE A 611 -30.46 -6.68 2.05
CA PHE A 611 -29.76 -5.50 1.54
C PHE A 611 -28.82 -5.81 0.37
N LEU A 612 -28.15 -6.97 0.36
CA LEU A 612 -27.25 -7.38 -0.73
C LEU A 612 -27.99 -7.60 -2.06
N LYS A 613 -29.31 -7.69 -2.03
CA LYS A 613 -30.17 -7.89 -3.22
C LYS A 613 -31.10 -6.71 -3.49
N VAL A 614 -31.01 -5.63 -2.71
CA VAL A 614 -31.82 -4.42 -2.95
C VAL A 614 -31.20 -3.66 -4.11
N ASN A 615 -32.03 -3.25 -5.08
CA ASN A 615 -31.63 -2.34 -6.15
C ASN A 615 -32.20 -0.93 -5.85
N PRO A 616 -31.40 0.01 -5.30
CA PRO A 616 -31.85 1.36 -5.00
C PRO A 616 -32.31 2.12 -6.24
N PRO A 617 -33.38 2.94 -6.17
CA PRO A 617 -33.66 3.89 -7.24
C PRO A 617 -32.51 4.92 -7.33
N PRO A 618 -32.19 5.43 -8.54
CA PRO A 618 -31.34 6.60 -8.70
C PRO A 618 -31.90 7.80 -7.92
N ALA A 619 -31.05 8.73 -7.48
CA ALA A 619 -31.54 10.00 -6.96
C ALA A 619 -32.32 10.78 -8.05
N ALA A 620 -33.16 11.73 -7.64
CA ALA A 620 -34.07 12.44 -8.55
C ALA A 620 -33.33 13.03 -9.75
N SER A 621 -33.87 12.84 -10.95
CA SER A 621 -33.32 13.41 -12.19
C SER A 621 -33.63 14.90 -12.30
N LEU A 622 -32.74 15.66 -12.94
CA LEU A 622 -32.95 17.07 -13.27
C LEU A 622 -34.14 17.20 -14.23
N LYS A 623 -34.98 18.21 -14.03
CA LYS A 623 -36.18 18.48 -14.84
C LYS A 623 -36.34 19.97 -15.15
N GLY A 624 -37.13 20.27 -16.19
CA GLY A 624 -37.51 21.64 -16.52
C GLY A 624 -36.31 22.56 -16.79
N THR A 625 -36.31 23.75 -16.19
CA THR A 625 -35.26 24.77 -16.36
C THR A 625 -33.90 24.29 -15.88
N GLU A 626 -33.84 23.51 -14.80
CA GLU A 626 -32.58 23.01 -14.24
C GLU A 626 -31.88 22.04 -15.19
N PHE A 627 -32.65 21.19 -15.90
CA PHE A 627 -32.11 20.33 -16.94
C PHE A 627 -31.56 21.14 -18.13
N LYS A 628 -32.22 22.23 -18.54
CA LYS A 628 -31.71 23.10 -19.62
C LYS A 628 -30.38 23.73 -19.24
N ASN A 629 -30.29 24.29 -18.02
CA ASN A 629 -29.07 24.88 -17.49
C ASN A 629 -27.94 23.85 -17.36
N PHE A 630 -28.27 22.62 -16.97
CA PHE A 630 -27.32 21.50 -16.95
C PHE A 630 -26.74 21.21 -18.33
N ILE A 631 -27.60 21.07 -19.35
CA ILE A 631 -27.15 20.78 -20.72
C ILE A 631 -26.24 21.87 -21.26
N GLU A 632 -26.57 23.15 -21.03
CA GLU A 632 -25.69 24.26 -21.41
C GLU A 632 -24.36 24.22 -20.68
N ALA A 633 -24.36 23.93 -19.37
CA ALA A 633 -23.14 23.89 -18.55
C ALA A 633 -22.19 22.75 -18.94
N ILE A 634 -22.70 21.59 -19.35
CA ILE A 634 -21.85 20.43 -19.69
C ILE A 634 -21.36 20.45 -21.14
N LYS A 635 -21.98 21.23 -22.03
CA LYS A 635 -21.65 21.28 -23.46
C LYS A 635 -20.14 21.38 -23.76
N PRO A 636 -19.36 22.32 -23.19
CA PRO A 636 -17.92 22.40 -23.48
C PRO A 636 -17.14 21.17 -22.99
N ARG A 637 -17.55 20.56 -21.88
CA ARG A 637 -16.90 19.36 -21.31
C ARG A 637 -17.19 18.13 -22.16
N LYS A 638 -18.44 18.02 -22.63
CA LYS A 638 -18.89 16.97 -23.54
C LYS A 638 -18.19 17.05 -24.89
N GLU A 639 -18.02 18.25 -25.44
CA GLU A 639 -17.26 18.46 -26.69
C GLU A 639 -15.79 18.10 -26.51
N LYS A 640 -15.16 18.49 -25.40
CA LYS A 640 -13.76 18.16 -25.10
C LYS A 640 -13.53 16.66 -24.95
N LEU A 641 -14.40 15.96 -24.21
CA LEU A 641 -14.37 14.50 -24.10
C LEU A 641 -14.63 13.79 -25.44
N LYS A 642 -15.25 14.45 -26.43
CA LYS A 642 -15.52 13.89 -27.76
C LYS A 642 -14.37 14.10 -28.75
N ASN A 643 -13.71 15.26 -28.71
CA ASN A 643 -12.71 15.67 -29.70
C ASN A 643 -11.30 15.13 -29.42
N ASP A 644 -10.93 14.93 -28.14
CA ASP A 644 -9.60 14.43 -27.76
C ASP A 644 -9.45 12.90 -27.96
N TRP A 645 -10.51 12.22 -28.43
CA TRP A 645 -10.66 10.76 -28.49
C TRP A 645 -10.53 10.15 -29.90
N LYS A 646 -9.84 10.82 -30.83
CA LYS A 646 -9.55 10.28 -32.17
C LYS A 646 -8.18 9.63 -32.27
#